data_AF-A0A4Y2MGT9-F1
#
_entry.id   AF-A0A4Y2MGT9-F1
#
_cell.length_a   1.000
_cell.length_b   1.000
_cell.length_c   1.000
_cell.angle_alpha   90.00
_cell.angle_beta   90.00
_cell.angle_gamma   90.00
#
_symmetry.space_group_name_H-M   'P 1'
#
loop_
_entity.id
_entity.type
_entity.pdbx_description
1 polymer ?
#
loop_
_entity_poly.entity_id
_entity_poly.type
_entity_poly.pdbx_seq_one_letter_code
_entity_poly.pdbx_strand_id
1 'polypeptide(L)'
;MGDDKHSQTFNYVYSCNMNCNFKIKIGTLEGQPPKPSYKALIDNPMLKFSGLCQDKCSDLYVTCQVFADNQPLAFPVQTSYKAFTTRWNWNEWLTLPVKFCELPRNALLALTVWDILEPNVSVAVGGATVSVFGKYGALRQGMHDLRLWNGAEADGTLNSKTPGKIDCSKEQMSKLSKLTKKHRNGHMIKMDWLDRLTFREIEMINEKEKRSSNFLYLMIEFPRIVVGNKECTLVYFEEDGDALCYNNNSCEIVLIPDPEISGQNLVEAKHHRLARSLRNGPNDRDLKPNAAVKNQLMAICDYLPTKVLTSEEQDLIWKFRFTLINYKKGLAKFLKCVNWKIGSEEKQALDLLARWQAMDVEDALELLSPQYTHPIVRRYAVTRLKQASDEDLLMYLLQLVQALKYENFTEIEKALLDLEKRRSVSSASNDSEKLENFGDHLKMDSSSSSSEPTSLETPFSTIKNMDTDLATFLIERACANETLANYFYWYLIIEVEEPDNHNKENQVKKMYHSVMKRFSLTLQRGPPEYKRRKELLYRGRDFVEKLLSLLKTVARESGGRRKKTERLQALLLDKDIHKIDFLNFEPLPLPLDPSVKVKGIIPEKTTLFKSALMPTRLTFLTVDDKEYVTIFKLGDDLRQDQLILQTIFLMDKLLQHENLDLKLTPYRVLACSSKHGFVQYIESSAINAIIDEYKDIQSYLRTQAPSENGSYGIAAEAMENYVKSLAGYCVITYLLGVGDRHLDNLLLTKTGKLFHIDFGYILGRDPKPMPPQMKLSKEMVDAMGGIHSDFYNMFRQHAVTAFLILRRHGNLFLNLFSLMVDASVPDIALEPDKTVKKVQDKFRFDLSEEECTNMIHTIIEDSISAVMPAVVEQIHRIAQALLIRATALFPAYDRDVLAPRNVCFVLKYCLEITFVGVTFGKHSKCLKKEIPACMVHLDLAKLNKEKDP
;
A
#
# COMPACT_ATOMS: atom_id res chain seq x y z
N MET A 1 37.59 74.24 27.82
CA MET A 1 36.45 73.80 28.65
C MET A 1 35.84 72.60 27.96
N GLY A 2 35.62 71.51 28.70
CA GLY A 2 35.63 70.11 28.26
C GLY A 2 34.86 69.72 26.99
N ASP A 3 35.57 69.03 26.08
CA ASP A 3 35.01 68.14 25.06
C ASP A 3 34.45 66.88 25.75
N ASP A 4 33.16 66.89 26.10
CA ASP A 4 32.43 65.67 26.43
C ASP A 4 32.20 64.85 25.16
N LYS A 5 33.19 64.05 24.78
CA LYS A 5 32.95 62.87 23.92
C LYS A 5 32.00 61.94 24.68
N HIS A 6 30.70 62.02 24.39
CA HIS A 6 29.74 60.99 24.77
C HIS A 6 30.25 59.63 24.28
N SER A 7 30.85 58.84 25.17
CA SER A 7 31.13 57.44 24.95
C SER A 7 29.80 56.73 24.73
N GLN A 8 29.47 56.40 23.48
CA GLN A 8 28.30 55.59 23.15
C GLN A 8 28.50 54.18 23.73
N THR A 9 28.05 53.95 24.95
CA THR A 9 28.02 52.63 25.57
C THR A 9 26.93 51.79 24.90
N PHE A 10 27.32 50.72 24.19
CA PHE A 10 26.39 49.76 23.61
C PHE A 10 25.98 48.73 24.67
N ASN A 11 24.74 48.79 25.15
CA ASN A 11 24.22 47.82 26.11
C ASN A 11 23.56 46.66 25.35
N TYR A 12 23.96 45.42 25.67
CA TYR A 12 23.39 44.22 25.07
C TYR A 12 23.07 43.16 26.11
N VAL A 13 22.17 42.25 25.75
CA VAL A 13 21.77 41.08 26.55
C VAL A 13 21.83 39.87 25.64
N TYR A 14 22.29 38.73 26.14
CA TYR A 14 22.32 37.50 25.35
C TYR A 14 20.95 36.81 25.30
N SER A 15 20.64 36.14 24.19
CA SER A 15 19.40 35.37 24.02
C SER A 15 19.22 34.30 25.10
N CYS A 16 20.29 33.57 25.45
CA CYS A 16 20.25 32.52 26.48
C CYS A 16 19.80 33.02 27.87
N ASN A 17 20.12 34.26 28.24
CA ASN A 17 19.77 34.81 29.55
C ASN A 17 18.32 35.30 29.66
N MET A 18 17.52 35.24 28.58
CA MET A 18 16.14 35.76 28.54
C MET A 18 15.09 34.63 28.48
N ASN A 19 14.51 34.30 29.64
CA ASN A 19 13.51 33.22 29.79
C ASN A 19 12.05 33.68 29.58
N CYS A 20 11.81 34.76 28.83
CA CYS A 20 10.46 35.24 28.53
C CYS A 20 10.01 34.86 27.11
N ASN A 21 8.69 34.74 26.91
CA ASN A 21 8.13 34.41 25.60
C ASN A 21 8.39 35.52 24.57
N PHE A 22 8.67 35.11 23.34
CA PHE A 22 8.83 36.00 22.20
C PHE A 22 7.50 36.66 21.86
N LYS A 23 7.48 37.99 21.81
CA LYS A 23 6.29 38.78 21.51
C LYS A 23 6.50 39.57 20.23
N ILE A 24 5.46 39.70 19.43
CA ILE A 24 5.46 40.54 18.23
C ILE A 24 4.17 41.36 18.18
N LYS A 25 4.26 42.62 17.80
CA LYS A 25 3.09 43.47 17.66
C LYS A 25 2.64 43.54 16.21
N ILE A 26 1.36 43.24 15.96
CA ILE A 26 0.72 43.38 14.66
C ILE A 26 0.06 44.76 14.58
N GLY A 27 0.45 45.54 13.57
CA GLY A 27 0.09 46.94 13.42
C GLY A 27 -1.04 47.20 12.42
N THR A 28 -0.76 48.01 11.41
CA THR A 28 -1.67 48.36 10.32
C THR A 28 -1.40 47.53 9.07
N LEU A 29 -2.44 47.29 8.27
CA LEU A 29 -2.33 46.77 6.91
C LEU A 29 -2.73 47.87 5.94
N GLU A 30 -1.83 48.22 5.04
CA GLU A 30 -1.97 49.35 4.10
C GLU A 30 -1.66 48.89 2.67
N GLY A 31 -2.41 49.40 1.69
CA GLY A 31 -2.24 49.06 0.27
C GLY A 31 -3.57 48.74 -0.41
N GLN A 32 -3.57 48.58 -1.73
CA GLN A 32 -4.76 48.16 -2.46
C GLN A 32 -4.73 46.63 -2.67
N PRO A 33 -5.75 45.88 -2.23
CA PRO A 33 -5.83 44.46 -2.51
C PRO A 33 -6.07 44.23 -4.01
N PRO A 34 -5.43 43.24 -4.64
CA PRO A 34 -5.71 42.90 -6.03
C PRO A 34 -7.13 42.35 -6.17
N LYS A 35 -7.89 42.86 -7.16
CA LYS A 35 -9.21 42.28 -7.48
C LYS A 35 -9.03 40.90 -8.12
N PRO A 36 -9.85 39.89 -7.77
CA PRO A 36 -9.76 38.57 -8.38
C PRO A 36 -9.98 38.64 -9.89
N SER A 37 -9.24 37.83 -10.65
CA SER A 37 -9.40 37.77 -12.10
C SER A 37 -10.79 37.26 -12.50
N TYR A 38 -11.30 37.71 -13.64
CA TYR A 38 -12.62 37.29 -14.15
C TYR A 38 -12.76 35.77 -14.26
N LYS A 39 -11.68 35.07 -14.61
CA LYS A 39 -11.63 33.60 -14.69
C LYS A 39 -11.80 32.94 -13.31
N ALA A 40 -11.13 33.45 -12.29
CA ALA A 40 -11.26 32.94 -10.92
C ALA A 40 -12.67 33.14 -10.35
N LEU A 41 -13.37 34.22 -10.75
CA LEU A 41 -14.77 34.47 -10.39
C LEU A 41 -15.77 33.51 -11.06
N ILE A 42 -15.43 32.98 -12.26
CA ILE A 42 -16.24 31.96 -12.94
C ILE A 42 -16.09 30.61 -12.23
N ASP A 43 -14.84 30.25 -11.89
CA ASP A 43 -14.53 28.98 -11.24
C ASP A 43 -15.11 28.94 -9.80
N ASN A 44 -15.09 30.07 -9.08
CA ASN A 44 -15.65 30.20 -7.73
C ASN A 44 -16.50 31.48 -7.59
N PRO A 45 -17.83 31.42 -7.84
CA PRO A 45 -18.71 32.58 -7.76
C PRO A 45 -18.81 33.18 -6.35
N MET A 46 -18.46 32.40 -5.30
CA MET A 46 -18.40 32.87 -3.92
C MET A 46 -17.32 33.94 -3.65
N LEU A 47 -16.27 34.01 -4.48
CA LEU A 47 -15.24 35.05 -4.40
C LEU A 47 -15.80 36.48 -4.61
N LYS A 48 -16.98 36.61 -5.23
CA LYS A 48 -17.69 37.89 -5.38
C LYS A 48 -18.16 38.45 -4.04
N PHE A 49 -18.40 37.58 -3.05
CA PHE A 49 -18.87 37.95 -1.72
C PHE A 49 -17.74 38.07 -0.69
N SER A 50 -16.49 37.71 -1.05
CA SER A 50 -15.31 37.99 -0.22
C SER A 50 -15.26 39.47 0.15
N GLY A 51 -14.91 39.75 1.40
CA GLY A 51 -14.85 41.12 1.91
C GLY A 51 -13.83 41.99 1.15
N LEU A 52 -12.85 41.39 0.47
CA LEU A 52 -11.88 42.10 -0.38
C LEU A 52 -12.51 42.65 -1.69
N CYS A 53 -13.70 42.19 -2.07
CA CYS A 53 -14.46 42.63 -3.24
C CYS A 53 -15.56 43.66 -2.92
N GLN A 54 -15.87 43.89 -1.64
CA GLN A 54 -16.88 44.84 -1.19
C GLN A 54 -16.24 46.20 -0.85
N ASP A 55 -17.00 47.31 -0.94
CA ASP A 55 -16.52 48.66 -0.59
C ASP A 55 -16.29 48.86 0.93
N LYS A 56 -16.58 47.84 1.76
CA LYS A 56 -16.37 47.84 3.21
C LYS A 56 -15.10 47.08 3.56
N CYS A 57 -14.39 47.53 4.60
CA CYS A 57 -13.21 46.88 5.14
C CYS A 57 -13.56 45.45 5.61
N SER A 58 -12.87 44.43 5.11
CA SER A 58 -13.14 43.03 5.45
C SER A 58 -12.62 42.65 6.84
N ASP A 59 -13.28 41.68 7.47
CA ASP A 59 -12.89 41.11 8.77
C ASP A 59 -11.73 40.12 8.59
N LEU A 60 -10.51 40.67 8.52
CA LEU A 60 -9.28 39.91 8.35
C LEU A 60 -8.69 39.50 9.70
N TYR A 61 -7.94 38.40 9.72
CA TYR A 61 -7.09 38.04 10.86
C TYR A 61 -5.69 37.64 10.39
N VAL A 62 -4.71 37.77 11.28
CA VAL A 62 -3.30 37.45 10.99
C VAL A 62 -2.87 36.27 11.83
N THR A 63 -2.22 35.31 11.20
CA THR A 63 -1.54 34.19 11.88
C THR A 63 -0.04 34.41 11.84
N CYS A 64 0.64 34.03 12.91
CA CYS A 64 2.07 34.22 13.10
C CYS A 64 2.70 32.93 13.63
N GLN A 65 3.76 32.47 12.98
CA GLN A 65 4.45 31.22 13.31
C GLN A 65 5.96 31.36 13.14
N VAL A 66 6.74 30.72 14.01
CA VAL A 66 8.20 30.71 13.96
C VAL A 66 8.70 29.42 13.31
N PHE A 67 9.66 29.55 12.39
CA PHE A 67 10.30 28.45 11.68
C PHE A 67 11.82 28.47 11.88
N ALA A 68 12.45 27.30 11.90
CA ALA A 68 13.90 27.12 11.79
C ALA A 68 14.17 25.88 10.94
N ASP A 69 15.19 25.95 10.07
CA ASP A 69 15.57 24.84 9.15
C ASP A 69 14.40 24.21 8.38
N ASN A 70 13.46 25.05 7.93
CA ASN A 70 12.22 24.67 7.23
C ASN A 70 11.24 23.83 8.07
N GLN A 71 11.38 23.82 9.39
CA GLN A 71 10.44 23.20 10.34
C GLN A 71 9.80 24.25 11.26
N PRO A 72 8.50 24.13 11.59
CA PRO A 72 7.85 25.01 12.55
C PRO A 72 8.32 24.70 13.97
N LEU A 73 8.76 25.73 14.71
CA LEU A 73 9.18 25.61 16.11
C LEU A 73 7.99 25.69 17.09
N ALA A 74 6.86 26.25 16.64
CA ALA A 74 5.69 26.49 17.47
C ALA A 74 4.40 26.40 16.67
N PHE A 75 3.27 26.22 17.38
CA PHE A 75 1.94 26.36 16.81
C PHE A 75 1.68 27.80 16.34
N PRO A 76 0.91 27.99 15.25
CA PRO A 76 0.54 29.31 14.78
C PRO A 76 -0.35 30.03 15.81
N VAL A 77 -0.02 31.29 16.11
CA VAL A 77 -0.84 32.16 16.96
C VAL A 77 -1.59 33.14 16.08
N GLN A 78 -2.88 33.31 16.33
CA GLN A 78 -3.76 34.21 15.58
C GLN A 78 -4.08 35.48 16.38
N THR A 79 -4.33 36.58 15.66
CA THR A 79 -4.86 37.82 16.25
C THR A 79 -6.28 37.64 16.77
N SER A 80 -6.63 38.45 17.77
CA SER A 80 -8.02 38.56 18.22
C SER A 80 -8.94 39.06 17.11
N TYR A 81 -10.20 38.60 17.13
CA TYR A 81 -11.21 39.06 16.19
C TYR A 81 -11.51 40.55 16.40
N LYS A 82 -11.53 41.32 15.31
CA LYS A 82 -11.85 42.75 15.32
C LYS A 82 -12.59 43.14 14.05
N ALA A 83 -13.74 43.78 14.20
CA ALA A 83 -14.49 44.34 13.07
C ALA A 83 -13.82 45.63 12.59
N PHE A 84 -13.50 45.72 11.30
CA PHE A 84 -12.85 46.90 10.72
C PHE A 84 -13.87 47.80 10.00
N THR A 85 -13.81 49.11 10.26
CA THR A 85 -14.74 50.08 9.65
C THR A 85 -14.07 50.88 8.54
N THR A 86 -12.97 51.56 8.84
CA THR A 86 -12.28 52.48 7.90
C THR A 86 -10.85 52.09 7.55
N ARG A 87 -10.17 51.33 8.43
CA ARG A 87 -8.78 50.89 8.23
C ARG A 87 -8.50 49.58 8.96
N TRP A 88 -7.64 48.74 8.39
CA TRP A 88 -7.11 47.54 9.05
C TRP A 88 -6.03 47.92 10.06
N ASN A 89 -6.39 47.92 11.35
CA ASN A 89 -5.47 48.24 12.44
C ASN A 89 -5.73 47.34 13.65
N TRP A 90 -4.89 46.33 13.84
CA TRP A 90 -4.96 45.43 15.01
C TRP A 90 -4.39 46.13 16.25
N ASN A 91 -3.16 46.63 16.16
CA ASN A 91 -2.40 47.20 17.28
C ASN A 91 -2.33 46.26 18.49
N GLU A 92 -2.09 44.97 18.22
CA GLU A 92 -2.14 43.87 19.19
C GLU A 92 -0.77 43.24 19.38
N TRP A 93 -0.38 42.94 20.62
CA TRP A 93 0.83 42.17 20.93
C TRP A 93 0.49 40.68 21.00
N LEU A 94 0.99 39.90 20.04
CA LEU A 94 0.92 38.45 20.05
C LEU A 94 2.09 37.87 20.84
N THR A 95 1.77 36.96 21.76
CA THR A 95 2.77 36.20 22.51
C THR A 95 2.88 34.82 21.88
N LEU A 96 4.03 34.51 21.29
CA LEU A 96 4.31 33.23 20.66
C LEU A 96 4.76 32.22 21.73
N PRO A 97 4.42 30.92 21.59
CA PRO A 97 4.79 29.88 22.55
C PRO A 97 6.24 29.42 22.35
N VAL A 98 7.16 30.37 22.21
CA VAL A 98 8.62 30.15 22.08
C VAL A 98 9.32 31.21 22.92
N LYS A 99 10.34 30.84 23.68
CA LYS A 99 11.10 31.79 24.51
C LYS A 99 12.26 32.41 23.74
N PHE A 100 12.74 33.57 24.19
CA PHE A 100 13.92 34.20 23.59
C PHE A 100 15.18 33.33 23.65
N CYS A 101 15.34 32.52 24.71
CA CYS A 101 16.45 31.57 24.84
C CYS A 101 16.38 30.36 23.91
N GLU A 102 15.19 30.03 23.38
CA GLU A 102 14.95 28.87 22.51
C GLU A 102 15.04 29.24 21.02
N LEU A 103 15.15 30.53 20.68
CA LEU A 103 15.20 30.98 19.28
C LEU A 103 16.59 30.76 18.68
N PRO A 104 16.74 29.91 17.64
CA PRO A 104 18.01 29.72 16.96
C PRO A 104 18.36 30.91 16.07
N ARG A 105 19.64 31.06 15.70
CA ARG A 105 20.13 32.18 14.88
C ARG A 105 19.41 32.35 13.54
N ASN A 106 19.03 31.23 12.94
CA ASN A 106 18.35 31.15 11.65
C ASN A 106 16.81 31.27 11.76
N ALA A 107 16.26 31.62 12.94
CA ALA A 107 14.82 31.73 13.13
C ALA A 107 14.15 32.71 12.16
N LEU A 108 13.09 32.24 11.51
CA LEU A 108 12.24 32.96 10.57
C LEU A 108 10.85 33.13 11.18
N LEU A 109 10.27 34.31 11.00
CA LEU A 109 8.91 34.63 11.38
C LEU A 109 8.04 34.66 10.12
N ALA A 110 7.09 33.73 10.03
CA ALA A 110 6.12 33.62 8.96
C ALA A 110 4.79 34.25 9.41
N LEU A 111 4.28 35.20 8.64
CA LEU A 111 2.99 35.86 8.88
C LEU A 111 2.08 35.70 7.67
N THR A 112 0.86 35.20 7.90
CA THR A 112 -0.16 35.05 6.85
C THR A 112 -1.42 35.78 7.25
N VAL A 113 -1.92 36.63 6.34
CA VAL A 113 -3.21 37.34 6.48
C VAL A 113 -4.31 36.51 5.82
N TRP A 114 -5.40 36.29 6.55
CA TRP A 114 -6.51 35.43 6.14
C TRP A 114 -7.81 36.21 6.00
N ASP A 115 -8.57 35.89 4.95
CA ASP A 115 -9.96 36.31 4.75
C ASP A 115 -10.89 35.12 5.03
N ILE A 116 -12.00 35.39 5.71
CA ILE A 116 -13.00 34.38 6.09
C ILE A 116 -14.09 34.40 5.01
N LEU A 117 -14.12 33.39 4.13
CA LEU A 117 -15.13 33.30 3.08
C LEU A 117 -16.35 32.47 3.51
N GLU A 118 -16.13 31.32 4.14
CA GLU A 118 -17.20 30.41 4.59
C GLU A 118 -16.90 29.91 6.01
N PRO A 119 -17.89 29.38 6.75
CA PRO A 119 -17.64 28.71 8.01
C PRO A 119 -16.60 27.59 7.82
N ASN A 120 -15.46 27.69 8.50
CA ASN A 120 -14.29 26.79 8.42
C ASN A 120 -13.47 26.85 7.12
N VAL A 121 -13.69 27.83 6.24
CA VAL A 121 -12.87 28.03 5.03
C VAL A 121 -12.29 29.45 5.02
N SER A 122 -10.98 29.54 5.27
CA SER A 122 -10.21 30.77 5.18
C SER A 122 -9.26 30.75 3.99
N VAL A 123 -9.20 31.86 3.25
CA VAL A 123 -8.30 32.02 2.09
C VAL A 123 -7.18 32.98 2.43
N ALA A 124 -5.95 32.62 2.05
CA ALA A 124 -4.79 33.46 2.28
C ALA A 124 -4.83 34.69 1.37
N VAL A 125 -4.92 35.88 1.96
CA VAL A 125 -4.83 37.17 1.25
C VAL A 125 -3.39 37.43 0.83
N GLY A 126 -2.46 37.13 1.74
CA GLY A 126 -1.04 37.10 1.42
C GLY A 126 -0.16 36.81 2.63
N GLY A 127 1.03 36.28 2.33
CA GLY A 127 2.03 35.84 3.29
C GLY A 127 3.32 36.62 3.19
N ALA A 128 4.04 36.73 4.30
CA ALA A 128 5.38 37.30 4.37
C ALA A 128 6.24 36.57 5.41
N THR A 129 7.48 36.27 5.02
CA THR A 129 8.50 35.66 5.87
C THR A 129 9.61 36.66 6.16
N VAL A 130 10.02 36.81 7.43
CA VAL A 130 11.11 37.71 7.86
C VAL A 130 12.02 37.06 8.90
N SER A 131 13.34 37.23 8.76
CA SER A 131 14.32 36.77 9.76
C SER A 131 14.14 37.48 11.10
N VAL A 132 14.10 36.75 12.22
CA VAL A 132 14.00 37.32 13.58
C VAL A 132 15.29 38.05 13.97
N PHE A 133 16.44 37.43 13.70
CA PHE A 133 17.75 38.03 13.90
C PHE A 133 18.26 38.72 12.63
N GLY A 134 19.00 39.83 12.80
CA GLY A 134 19.67 40.53 11.71
C GLY A 134 20.99 39.86 11.30
N LYS A 135 21.67 40.42 10.28
CA LYS A 135 22.95 39.91 9.76
C LYS A 135 24.04 39.72 10.83
N TYR A 136 24.02 40.57 11.87
CA TYR A 136 24.99 40.56 12.97
C TYR A 136 24.52 39.77 14.21
N GLY A 137 23.48 38.94 14.10
CA GLY A 137 22.96 38.15 15.23
C GLY A 137 22.20 38.97 16.29
N ALA A 138 22.02 40.28 16.09
CA ALA A 138 21.17 41.11 16.93
C ALA A 138 19.69 40.95 16.54
N LEU A 139 18.80 40.84 17.54
CA LEU A 139 17.35 40.83 17.35
C LEU A 139 16.92 42.11 16.61
N ARG A 140 16.03 41.97 15.64
CA ARG A 140 15.42 43.15 15.00
C ARG A 140 14.59 43.90 16.04
N GLN A 141 14.68 45.23 16.04
CA GLN A 141 13.95 46.09 16.97
C GLN A 141 13.13 47.14 16.21
N GLY A 142 12.04 47.59 16.83
CA GLY A 142 11.18 48.66 16.32
C GLY A 142 10.24 48.21 15.20
N MET A 143 9.65 49.19 14.52
CA MET A 143 8.65 49.01 13.47
C MET A 143 9.27 48.65 12.12
N HIS A 144 8.68 47.68 11.44
CA HIS A 144 9.04 47.23 10.09
C HIS A 144 7.79 47.05 9.25
N ASP A 145 7.78 47.64 8.06
CA ASP A 145 6.76 47.38 7.05
C ASP A 145 7.20 46.17 6.20
N LEU A 146 6.37 45.13 6.15
CA LEU A 146 6.60 43.92 5.36
C LEU A 146 5.68 43.90 4.16
N ARG A 147 6.24 43.63 2.98
CA ARG A 147 5.46 43.42 1.76
C ARG A 147 4.85 42.02 1.78
N LEU A 148 3.53 41.94 1.59
CA LEU A 148 2.81 40.67 1.47
C LEU A 148 2.81 40.17 0.03
N TRP A 149 2.89 38.85 -0.13
CA TRP A 149 2.78 38.17 -1.41
C TRP A 149 1.36 37.69 -1.64
N ASN A 150 0.71 38.24 -2.67
CA ASN A 150 -0.72 38.07 -2.91
C ASN A 150 -1.08 36.59 -3.15
N GLY A 151 -2.12 36.09 -2.46
CA GLY A 151 -2.67 34.75 -2.65
C GLY A 151 -1.75 33.59 -2.26
N ALA A 152 -0.63 33.85 -1.58
CA ALA A 152 0.33 32.85 -1.15
C ALA A 152 0.44 32.84 0.38
N GLU A 153 0.51 31.65 0.97
CA GLU A 153 0.82 31.47 2.39
C GLU A 153 2.31 31.74 2.66
N ALA A 154 2.63 32.19 3.88
CA ALA A 154 4.01 32.34 4.30
C ALA A 154 4.68 30.95 4.41
N ASP A 155 5.83 30.81 3.76
CA ASP A 155 6.47 29.51 3.56
C ASP A 155 7.45 29.11 4.67
N GLY A 156 7.93 30.07 5.45
CA GLY A 156 8.84 29.82 6.58
C GLY A 156 10.20 29.23 6.18
N THR A 157 10.61 29.33 4.91
CA THR A 157 11.85 28.70 4.40
C THR A 157 13.03 29.68 4.29
N LEU A 158 14.26 29.18 4.38
CA LEU A 158 15.50 29.97 4.26
C LEU A 158 15.62 30.70 2.91
N ASN A 159 15.20 30.04 1.82
CA ASN A 159 15.09 30.63 0.47
C ASN A 159 13.63 30.97 0.19
N SER A 160 13.08 31.85 1.02
CA SER A 160 11.65 32.15 1.00
C SER A 160 11.18 32.62 -0.39
N LYS A 161 10.09 32.02 -0.88
CA LYS A 161 9.30 32.48 -2.03
C LYS A 161 8.44 33.69 -1.68
N THR A 162 8.23 33.95 -0.39
CA THR A 162 7.45 35.07 0.16
C THR A 162 8.28 35.99 1.07
N PRO A 163 9.43 36.53 0.62
CA PRO A 163 10.27 37.38 1.46
C PRO A 163 9.54 38.70 1.76
N GLY A 164 9.34 39.00 3.04
CA GLY A 164 8.67 40.23 3.49
C GLY A 164 9.52 41.49 3.35
N LYS A 165 10.85 41.34 3.26
CA LYS A 165 11.80 42.43 2.98
C LYS A 165 12.54 42.17 1.68
N ILE A 166 12.34 43.05 0.70
CA ILE A 166 13.08 43.06 -0.55
C ILE A 166 14.11 44.19 -0.46
N ASP A 167 15.39 43.91 -0.73
CA ASP A 167 16.47 44.90 -0.73
C ASP A 167 16.36 45.82 -1.98
N CYS A 168 15.30 46.60 -2.09
CA CYS A 168 15.16 47.65 -3.10
C CYS A 168 15.87 48.92 -2.59
N SER A 169 17.15 49.10 -2.94
CA SER A 169 17.98 50.24 -2.50
C SER A 169 17.54 51.62 -3.03
N LYS A 170 16.47 51.68 -3.84
CA LYS A 170 16.05 52.87 -4.59
C LYS A 170 14.74 53.54 -4.10
N GLU A 171 13.92 52.87 -3.28
CA GLU A 171 12.63 53.41 -2.82
C GLU A 171 12.79 54.48 -1.72
N GLN A 172 11.96 55.53 -1.76
CA GLN A 172 12.05 56.66 -0.82
C GLN A 172 11.70 56.22 0.61
N MET A 173 10.70 55.34 0.77
CA MET A 173 10.35 54.65 2.02
C MET A 173 11.57 54.06 2.75
N SER A 174 12.42 53.28 2.08
CA SER A 174 13.60 52.63 2.69
C SER A 174 14.65 53.65 3.18
N LYS A 175 14.81 54.76 2.47
CA LYS A 175 15.70 55.88 2.86
C LYS A 175 15.15 56.60 4.09
N LEU A 176 13.85 56.89 4.11
CA LEU A 176 13.18 57.54 5.25
C LEU A 176 13.21 56.66 6.50
N SER A 177 12.94 55.34 6.40
CA SER A 177 13.05 54.42 7.53
C SER A 177 14.46 54.38 8.15
N LYS A 178 15.51 54.45 7.31
CA LYS A 178 16.91 54.53 7.79
C LYS A 178 17.20 55.83 8.54
N LEU A 179 16.67 56.96 8.06
CA LEU A 179 16.81 58.27 8.72
C LEU A 179 16.02 58.34 10.04
N THR A 180 14.79 57.84 10.07
CA THR A 180 14.00 57.70 11.30
C THR A 180 14.71 56.84 12.33
N LYS A 181 15.38 55.76 11.91
CA LYS A 181 16.19 54.93 12.81
C LYS A 181 17.41 55.68 13.36
N LYS A 182 18.11 56.48 12.53
CA LYS A 182 19.24 57.32 12.99
C LYS A 182 18.80 58.36 14.01
N HIS A 183 17.66 59.01 13.78
CA HIS A 183 17.06 59.96 14.71
C HIS A 183 16.67 59.30 16.04
N ARG A 184 15.94 58.17 16.00
CA ARG A 184 15.56 57.40 17.19
C ARG A 184 16.76 56.91 18.00
N ASN A 185 17.82 56.48 17.31
CA ASN A 185 19.07 56.05 17.93
C ASN A 185 19.93 57.23 18.44
N GLY A 186 19.42 58.47 18.43
CA GLY A 186 20.13 59.65 18.96
C GLY A 186 21.31 60.13 18.11
N HIS A 187 21.43 59.68 16.86
CA HIS A 187 22.49 60.13 15.94
C HIS A 187 22.13 61.47 15.25
N MET A 188 20.97 62.04 15.57
CA MET A 188 20.49 63.32 15.10
C MET A 188 19.98 64.11 16.30
N ILE A 189 20.11 65.44 16.24
CA ILE A 189 19.63 66.35 17.28
C ILE A 189 18.10 66.31 17.28
N LYS A 190 17.50 66.03 18.44
CA LYS A 190 16.03 66.01 18.60
C LYS A 190 15.52 67.44 18.74
N MET A 191 14.57 67.84 17.92
CA MET A 191 13.92 69.15 17.95
C MET A 191 12.41 68.93 17.88
N ASP A 192 11.75 68.85 19.03
CA ASP A 192 10.38 68.33 19.17
C ASP A 192 9.35 68.94 18.20
N TRP A 193 9.41 70.24 17.94
CA TRP A 193 8.47 70.91 17.04
C TRP A 193 8.71 70.53 15.57
N LEU A 194 9.97 70.41 15.15
CA LEU A 194 10.36 70.03 13.80
C LEU A 194 10.21 68.53 13.58
N ASP A 195 10.52 67.74 14.60
CA ASP A 195 10.36 66.29 14.61
C ASP A 195 8.88 65.90 14.43
N ARG A 196 7.95 66.59 15.10
CA ARG A 196 6.50 66.36 14.90
C ARG A 196 6.04 66.63 13.47
N LEU A 197 6.52 67.71 12.86
CA LEU A 197 6.19 68.06 11.47
C LEU A 197 6.82 67.07 10.49
N THR A 198 8.10 66.73 10.68
CA THR A 198 8.83 65.82 9.80
C THR A 198 8.32 64.38 9.90
N PHE A 199 7.98 63.88 11.10
CA PHE A 199 7.38 62.54 11.23
C PHE A 199 6.01 62.46 10.58
N ARG A 200 5.19 63.52 10.69
CA ARG A 200 3.89 63.61 9.99
C ARG A 200 4.10 63.60 8.47
N GLU A 201 5.07 64.34 7.96
CA GLU A 201 5.39 64.37 6.54
C GLU A 201 5.91 63.02 6.03
N ILE A 202 6.77 62.35 6.82
CA ILE A 202 7.27 60.99 6.53
C ILE A 202 6.12 59.99 6.47
N GLU A 203 5.16 60.08 7.39
CA GLU A 203 3.97 59.22 7.40
C GLU A 203 3.12 59.45 6.15
N MET A 204 2.87 60.71 5.77
CA MET A 204 2.11 61.04 4.54
C MET A 204 2.82 60.58 3.26
N ILE A 205 4.15 60.69 3.19
CA ILE A 205 4.94 60.19 2.05
C ILE A 205 4.87 58.67 1.96
N ASN A 206 5.07 57.96 3.07
CA ASN A 206 5.00 56.50 3.11
C ASN A 206 3.58 56.00 2.75
N GLU A 207 2.54 56.66 3.26
CA GLU A 207 1.15 56.33 2.94
C GLU A 207 0.84 56.54 1.45
N LYS A 208 1.32 57.64 0.87
CA LYS A 208 1.15 57.92 -0.57
C LYS A 208 1.90 56.90 -1.43
N GLU A 209 3.12 56.52 -1.06
CA GLU A 209 3.94 55.52 -1.77
C GLU A 209 3.29 54.13 -1.68
N LYS A 210 2.84 53.70 -0.49
CA LYS A 210 2.09 52.44 -0.31
C LYS A 210 0.78 52.40 -1.11
N ARG A 211 0.00 53.50 -1.13
CA ARG A 211 -1.24 53.60 -1.94
C ARG A 211 -0.99 53.58 -3.44
N SER A 212 0.16 54.09 -3.90
CA SER A 212 0.55 54.06 -5.31
C SER A 212 1.11 52.70 -5.76
N SER A 213 1.40 51.81 -4.80
CA SER A 213 1.92 50.48 -5.08
C SER A 213 0.82 49.43 -5.17
N ASN A 214 0.98 48.43 -6.05
CA ASN A 214 0.03 47.32 -6.22
C ASN A 214 0.18 46.20 -5.19
N PHE A 215 0.84 46.48 -4.05
CA PHE A 215 1.15 45.48 -3.01
C PHE A 215 0.54 45.88 -1.67
N LEU A 216 0.24 44.87 -0.86
CA LEU A 216 -0.17 45.05 0.53
C LEU A 216 1.06 45.08 1.44
N TYR A 217 1.06 45.98 2.42
CA TYR A 217 2.11 46.13 3.43
C TYR A 217 1.55 45.93 4.83
N LEU A 218 2.09 44.95 5.55
CA LEU A 218 1.78 44.68 6.95
C LEU A 218 2.86 45.30 7.84
N MET A 219 2.46 46.22 8.72
CA MET A 219 3.34 46.79 9.73
C MET A 219 3.43 45.86 10.94
N ILE A 220 4.66 45.51 11.31
CA ILE A 220 4.97 44.75 12.53
C ILE A 220 5.96 45.51 13.41
N GLU A 221 5.84 45.36 14.73
CA GLU A 221 6.78 45.95 15.68
C GLU A 221 7.43 44.87 16.55
N PHE A 222 8.76 44.80 16.46
CA PHE A 222 9.57 43.93 17.32
C PHE A 222 9.75 44.57 18.70
N PRO A 223 9.77 43.75 19.77
CA PRO A 223 9.85 44.21 21.14
C PRO A 223 11.17 44.91 21.41
N ARG A 224 11.12 45.98 22.20
CA ARG A 224 12.30 46.61 22.78
C ARG A 224 12.53 46.04 24.16
N ILE A 225 13.76 45.64 24.44
CA ILE A 225 14.13 45.05 25.72
C ILE A 225 14.76 46.16 26.57
N VAL A 226 14.14 46.43 27.70
CA VAL A 226 14.60 47.40 28.68
C VAL A 226 14.99 46.62 29.93
N VAL A 227 16.26 46.67 30.32
CA VAL A 227 16.76 46.07 31.56
C VAL A 227 17.13 47.22 32.50
N GLY A 228 16.37 47.39 33.58
CA GLY A 228 16.46 48.56 34.46
C GLY A 228 16.01 49.85 33.75
N ASN A 229 16.90 50.84 33.65
CA ASN A 229 16.66 52.15 33.00
C ASN A 229 17.38 52.32 31.64
N LYS A 230 17.90 51.24 31.04
CA LYS A 230 18.67 51.30 29.79
C LYS A 230 18.05 50.38 28.72
N GLU A 231 17.83 50.92 27.51
CA GLU A 231 17.46 50.12 26.34
C GLU A 231 18.66 49.24 25.95
N CYS A 232 18.44 47.93 25.83
CA CYS A 232 19.47 46.95 25.49
C CYS A 232 19.13 46.22 24.18
N THR A 233 20.15 45.88 23.40
CA THR A 233 20.00 45.05 22.19
C THR A 233 20.16 43.58 22.53
N LEU A 234 19.18 42.74 22.18
CA LEU A 234 19.33 41.29 22.34
C LEU A 234 20.26 40.75 21.26
N VAL A 235 21.32 40.06 21.66
CA VAL A 235 22.30 39.44 20.76
C VAL A 235 22.20 37.93 20.93
N TYR A 236 22.07 37.21 19.82
CA TYR A 236 22.08 35.76 19.85
C TYR A 236 23.42 35.25 20.37
N PHE A 237 23.36 34.40 21.38
CA PHE A 237 24.49 33.70 21.95
C PHE A 237 24.03 32.37 22.52
N GLU A 238 24.80 31.34 22.25
CA GLU A 238 24.57 29.96 22.67
C GLU A 238 25.77 29.59 23.53
N GLU A 239 25.52 29.38 24.82
CA GLU A 239 26.57 29.28 25.85
C GLU A 239 27.28 27.92 25.79
N ASP A 240 26.62 26.88 25.25
CA ASP A 240 27.11 25.49 25.18
C ASP A 240 26.76 24.80 23.85
N GLY A 241 27.50 25.09 22.79
CA GLY A 241 27.39 24.31 21.54
C GLY A 241 27.87 22.85 21.66
N ASP A 242 28.51 22.47 22.79
CA ASP A 242 29.16 21.17 23.00
C ASP A 242 29.01 20.57 24.42
N ALA A 243 28.18 21.12 25.33
CA ALA A 243 28.03 20.58 26.69
C ALA A 243 26.62 20.04 27.00
N LEU A 244 26.58 18.80 27.50
CA LEU A 244 25.38 18.05 27.87
C LEU A 244 24.64 18.68 29.06
N CYS A 245 23.40 19.13 28.85
CA CYS A 245 22.50 19.51 29.94
C CYS A 245 21.90 18.25 30.59
N TYR A 246 22.11 18.05 31.89
CA TYR A 246 21.32 17.11 32.69
C TYR A 246 20.01 17.79 33.10
N ASN A 247 18.87 17.37 32.54
CA ASN A 247 17.57 17.78 33.06
C ASN A 247 17.19 16.89 34.25
N ASN A 248 17.01 17.53 35.41
CA ASN A 248 16.39 16.91 36.58
C ASN A 248 14.89 16.78 36.34
N ASN A 249 14.42 15.53 36.29
CA ASN A 249 13.01 15.19 36.30
C ASN A 249 12.36 15.56 37.64
N SER A 250 11.43 16.52 37.61
CA SER A 250 10.30 16.55 38.54
C SER A 250 9.02 16.38 37.74
N CYS A 251 8.41 15.20 37.86
CA CYS A 251 7.19 14.81 37.18
C CYS A 251 5.98 15.69 37.59
N GLU A 252 5.16 16.01 36.60
CA GLU A 252 3.71 16.03 36.75
C GLU A 252 3.14 15.39 35.45
N ILE A 253 2.33 14.34 35.59
CA ILE A 253 1.89 13.53 34.45
C ILE A 253 0.86 14.32 33.64
N VAL A 254 1.34 14.99 32.59
CA VAL A 254 0.53 15.53 31.51
C VAL A 254 0.76 14.65 30.28
N LEU A 255 -0.31 14.12 29.69
CA LEU A 255 -0.24 13.44 28.40
C LEU A 255 0.00 14.50 27.31
N ILE A 256 1.27 14.70 26.97
CA ILE A 256 1.68 15.52 25.83
C ILE A 256 1.71 14.61 24.59
N PRO A 257 1.02 14.95 23.50
CA PRO A 257 1.25 14.30 22.22
C PRO A 257 2.69 14.57 21.80
N ASP A 258 3.52 13.54 21.78
CA ASP A 258 4.95 13.64 21.46
C ASP A 258 5.15 13.59 19.93
N PRO A 259 5.50 14.73 19.28
CA PRO A 259 5.80 14.74 17.85
C PRO A 259 7.10 13.99 17.50
N GLU A 260 7.95 13.68 18.50
CA GLU A 260 9.19 12.93 18.34
C GLU A 260 9.02 11.42 18.56
N ILE A 261 7.82 10.93 18.92
CA ILE A 261 7.58 9.48 19.08
C ILE A 261 7.77 8.70 17.77
N SER A 262 7.73 9.41 16.63
CA SER A 262 8.02 8.89 15.30
C SER A 262 9.49 9.07 14.88
N GLY A 263 10.28 9.76 15.70
CA GLY A 263 11.71 10.00 15.52
C GLY A 263 12.57 8.84 16.00
N GLN A 264 13.87 8.87 15.69
CA GLN A 264 14.80 7.86 16.18
C GLN A 264 15.10 8.10 17.67
N ASN A 265 14.91 7.07 18.51
CA ASN A 265 15.31 7.13 19.91
C ASN A 265 16.83 7.28 20.01
N LEU A 266 17.29 8.50 20.36
CA LEU A 266 18.72 8.83 20.44
C LEU A 266 19.45 8.02 21.52
N VAL A 267 18.76 7.64 22.59
CA VAL A 267 19.32 6.81 23.67
C VAL A 267 19.61 5.41 23.14
N GLU A 268 18.66 4.82 22.42
CA GLU A 268 18.86 3.51 21.78
C GLU A 268 19.94 3.57 20.71
N ALA A 269 19.96 4.60 19.87
CA ALA A 269 21.00 4.78 18.86
C ALA A 269 22.40 4.91 19.49
N LYS A 270 22.52 5.61 20.62
CA LYS A 270 23.77 5.72 21.38
C LYS A 270 24.14 4.38 22.03
N HIS A 271 23.19 3.69 22.65
CA HIS A 271 23.40 2.36 23.23
C HIS A 271 23.91 1.37 22.19
N HIS A 272 23.27 1.33 21.02
CA HIS A 272 23.63 0.48 19.90
C HIS A 272 25.05 0.77 19.39
N ARG A 273 25.41 2.06 19.20
CA ARG A 273 26.77 2.44 18.81
C ARG A 273 27.83 2.04 19.84
N LEU A 274 27.50 2.09 21.13
CA LEU A 274 28.40 1.68 22.20
C LEU A 274 28.53 0.15 22.28
N ALA A 275 27.42 -0.57 22.24
CA ALA A 275 27.37 -2.04 22.28
C ALA A 275 28.08 -2.69 21.09
N ARG A 276 28.01 -2.05 19.91
CA ARG A 276 28.58 -2.53 18.65
C ARG A 276 29.92 -1.93 18.29
N SER A 277 30.50 -1.11 19.18
CA SER A 277 31.75 -0.41 18.93
C SER A 277 32.88 -1.38 18.57
N LEU A 278 33.52 -1.12 17.42
CA LEU A 278 34.62 -1.90 16.84
C LEU A 278 35.85 -2.05 17.74
N ARG A 279 35.91 -1.30 18.85
CA ARG A 279 36.98 -1.39 19.86
C ARG A 279 37.06 -2.77 20.52
N ASN A 280 36.00 -3.58 20.45
CA ASN A 280 35.93 -4.95 20.98
C ASN A 280 36.29 -6.05 19.96
N GLY A 281 36.60 -5.69 18.71
CA GLY A 281 36.67 -6.60 17.54
C GLY A 281 37.52 -7.88 17.64
N PRO A 282 38.66 -7.94 18.36
CA PRO A 282 39.44 -9.18 18.49
C PRO A 282 38.80 -10.23 19.39
N ASN A 283 38.07 -9.82 20.44
CA ASN A 283 37.52 -10.73 21.46
C ASN A 283 36.16 -11.34 21.08
N ASP A 284 35.47 -10.78 20.08
CA ASP A 284 34.15 -11.23 19.65
C ASP A 284 34.17 -12.59 18.90
N ARG A 285 35.29 -12.93 18.23
CA ARG A 285 35.37 -14.15 17.40
C ARG A 285 35.35 -15.44 18.22
N ASP A 286 35.93 -15.40 19.42
CA ASP A 286 36.04 -16.56 20.31
C ASP A 286 34.89 -16.60 21.35
N LEU A 287 33.96 -15.66 21.28
CA LEU A 287 32.88 -15.52 22.24
C LEU A 287 31.83 -16.63 22.04
N LYS A 288 31.73 -17.55 23.00
CA LYS A 288 30.71 -18.61 22.99
C LYS A 288 29.55 -18.26 23.94
N PRO A 289 28.28 -18.42 23.52
CA PRO A 289 27.15 -18.15 24.39
C PRO A 289 27.06 -19.19 25.52
N ASN A 290 26.69 -18.74 26.71
CA ASN A 290 26.32 -19.64 27.81
C ASN A 290 25.01 -20.39 27.45
N ALA A 291 24.72 -21.52 28.09
CA ALA A 291 23.56 -22.37 27.78
C ALA A 291 22.22 -21.59 27.77
N ALA A 292 22.01 -20.70 28.73
CA ALA A 292 20.82 -19.84 28.78
C ALA A 292 20.74 -18.88 27.59
N VAL A 293 21.86 -18.23 27.23
CA VAL A 293 21.95 -17.30 26.10
C VAL A 293 21.77 -18.04 24.77
N LYS A 294 22.31 -19.25 24.67
CA LYS A 294 22.15 -20.11 23.49
C LYS A 294 20.67 -20.47 23.29
N ASN A 295 19.97 -20.86 24.35
CA ASN A 295 18.53 -21.15 24.28
C ASN A 295 17.72 -19.91 23.87
N GLN A 296 18.07 -18.75 24.41
CA GLN A 296 17.45 -17.49 24.01
C GLN A 296 17.70 -17.14 22.54
N LEU A 297 18.94 -17.28 22.05
CA LEU A 297 19.28 -17.07 20.63
C LEU A 297 18.55 -18.04 19.71
N MET A 298 18.43 -19.32 20.10
CA MET A 298 17.66 -20.31 19.35
C MET A 298 16.18 -19.93 19.28
N ALA A 299 15.58 -19.54 20.42
CA ALA A 299 14.21 -19.08 20.45
C ALA A 299 13.99 -17.86 19.53
N ILE A 300 14.94 -16.90 19.51
CA ILE A 300 14.88 -15.73 18.63
C ILE A 300 15.01 -16.12 17.14
N CYS A 301 15.87 -17.09 16.82
CA CYS A 301 16.04 -17.58 15.44
C CYS A 301 14.77 -18.27 14.91
N ASP A 302 13.99 -18.90 15.79
CA ASP A 302 12.71 -19.53 15.44
C ASP A 302 11.52 -18.56 15.44
N TYR A 303 11.74 -17.26 15.69
CA TYR A 303 10.68 -16.26 15.57
C TYR A 303 10.11 -16.17 14.16
N LEU A 304 8.81 -15.93 14.09
CA LEU A 304 8.09 -15.65 12.86
C LEU A 304 8.73 -14.47 12.09
N PRO A 305 8.70 -14.46 10.75
CA PRO A 305 9.21 -13.36 9.94
C PRO A 305 8.64 -11.98 10.31
N THR A 306 7.39 -11.95 10.77
CA THR A 306 6.65 -10.73 11.13
C THR A 306 7.01 -10.13 12.48
N LYS A 307 7.67 -10.88 13.38
CA LYS A 307 8.01 -10.38 14.72
C LYS A 307 9.12 -9.34 14.62
N VAL A 308 8.84 -8.14 15.15
CA VAL A 308 9.84 -7.07 15.29
C VAL A 308 10.78 -7.43 16.44
N LEU A 309 12.09 -7.38 16.17
CA LEU A 309 13.14 -7.65 17.15
C LEU A 309 13.36 -6.43 18.04
N THR A 310 13.44 -6.64 19.35
CA THR A 310 13.77 -5.57 20.29
C THR A 310 15.23 -5.14 20.17
N SER A 311 15.56 -3.93 20.60
CA SER A 311 16.93 -3.40 20.54
C SER A 311 17.93 -4.30 21.30
N GLU A 312 17.52 -4.91 22.42
CA GLU A 312 18.32 -5.88 23.17
C GLU A 312 18.55 -7.19 22.41
N GLU A 313 17.50 -7.73 21.76
CA GLU A 313 17.59 -8.95 20.94
C GLU A 313 18.52 -8.73 19.74
N GLN A 314 18.42 -7.56 19.10
CA GLN A 314 19.29 -7.18 17.98
C GLN A 314 20.75 -7.11 18.40
N ASP A 315 21.05 -6.50 19.55
CA ASP A 315 22.41 -6.40 20.07
C ASP A 315 22.96 -7.77 20.51
N LEU A 316 22.10 -8.66 21.01
CA LEU A 316 22.47 -10.04 21.35
C LEU A 316 22.85 -10.85 20.09
N ILE A 317 22.05 -10.76 19.03
CA ILE A 317 22.35 -11.39 17.73
C ILE A 317 23.66 -10.85 17.17
N TRP A 318 23.85 -9.52 17.20
CA TRP A 318 25.08 -8.89 16.72
C TRP A 318 26.30 -9.37 17.52
N LYS A 319 26.21 -9.44 18.85
CA LYS A 319 27.30 -9.90 19.71
C LYS A 319 27.75 -11.33 19.39
N PHE A 320 26.81 -12.24 19.14
CA PHE A 320 27.10 -13.66 18.87
C PHE A 320 27.12 -14.02 17.38
N ARG A 321 27.19 -13.04 16.48
CA ARG A 321 27.13 -13.20 15.02
C ARG A 321 28.05 -14.29 14.44
N PHE A 322 29.27 -14.45 14.97
CA PHE A 322 30.22 -15.48 14.50
C PHE A 322 29.79 -16.90 14.87
N THR A 323 29.08 -17.09 15.98
CA THR A 323 28.55 -18.39 16.38
C THR A 323 27.27 -18.77 15.63
N LEU A 324 26.53 -17.76 15.15
CA LEU A 324 25.27 -17.92 14.43
C LEU A 324 25.46 -18.33 12.96
N ILE A 325 26.68 -18.20 12.41
CA ILE A 325 27.03 -18.58 11.02
C ILE A 325 26.56 -20.01 10.68
N ASN A 326 26.62 -20.93 11.64
CA ASN A 326 26.23 -22.34 11.48
C ASN A 326 24.72 -22.59 11.64
N TYR A 327 23.90 -21.55 11.83
CA TYR A 327 22.45 -21.67 11.98
C TYR A 327 21.76 -21.02 10.78
N LYS A 328 21.22 -21.85 9.88
CA LYS A 328 20.53 -21.40 8.65
C LYS A 328 19.48 -20.31 8.90
N LYS A 329 18.53 -20.57 9.81
CA LYS A 329 17.40 -19.67 10.14
C LYS A 329 17.83 -18.33 10.77
N GLY A 330 19.04 -18.28 11.33
CA GLY A 330 19.57 -17.08 11.97
C GLY A 330 19.92 -15.96 10.97
N LEU A 331 20.15 -16.28 9.69
CA LEU A 331 20.63 -15.31 8.71
C LEU A 331 19.64 -14.17 8.48
N ALA A 332 18.35 -14.48 8.28
CA ALA A 332 17.33 -13.45 8.07
C ALA A 332 17.25 -12.49 9.28
N LYS A 333 17.24 -13.04 10.50
CA LYS A 333 17.20 -12.25 11.74
C LYS A 333 18.47 -11.42 11.93
N PHE A 334 19.64 -11.96 11.59
CA PHE A 334 20.89 -11.22 11.58
C PHE A 334 20.84 -10.05 10.59
N LEU A 335 20.37 -10.26 9.36
CA LEU A 335 20.29 -9.19 8.36
C LEU A 335 19.31 -8.08 8.75
N LYS A 336 18.24 -8.38 9.50
CA LYS A 336 17.34 -7.36 10.09
C LYS A 336 18.01 -6.51 11.15
N CYS A 337 19.00 -7.05 11.88
CA CYS A 337 19.65 -6.32 12.97
C CYS A 337 20.75 -5.36 12.48
N VAL A 338 21.21 -5.48 11.23
CA VAL A 338 22.34 -4.69 10.68
C VAL A 338 21.90 -3.27 10.33
N ASN A 339 22.68 -2.28 10.78
CA ASN A 339 22.48 -0.91 10.34
C ASN A 339 23.26 -0.60 9.05
N TRP A 340 22.58 -0.75 7.91
CA TRP A 340 23.15 -0.52 6.58
C TRP A 340 23.63 0.92 6.31
N LYS A 341 23.31 1.90 7.18
CA LYS A 341 23.84 3.27 7.06
C LYS A 341 25.29 3.38 7.53
N ILE A 342 25.75 2.42 8.34
CA ILE A 342 27.09 2.42 8.93
C ILE A 342 28.00 1.52 8.09
N GLY A 343 28.89 2.13 7.30
CA GLY A 343 29.73 1.39 6.34
C GLY A 343 30.67 0.34 6.96
N SER A 344 30.98 0.42 8.26
CA SER A 344 31.74 -0.64 8.95
C SER A 344 30.90 -1.87 9.29
N GLU A 345 29.64 -1.67 9.69
CA GLU A 345 28.70 -2.78 9.94
C GLU A 345 28.32 -3.46 8.63
N GLU A 346 28.07 -2.68 7.59
CA GLU A 346 27.81 -3.16 6.23
C GLU A 346 28.91 -4.12 5.75
N LYS A 347 30.17 -3.68 5.78
CA LYS A 347 31.31 -4.52 5.35
C LYS A 347 31.38 -5.84 6.13
N GLN A 348 31.23 -5.79 7.45
CA GLN A 348 31.27 -7.00 8.28
C GLN A 348 30.08 -7.93 8.01
N ALA A 349 28.88 -7.38 7.84
CA ALA A 349 27.69 -8.16 7.52
C ALA A 349 27.82 -8.87 6.17
N LEU A 350 28.39 -8.20 5.17
CA LEU A 350 28.62 -8.79 3.85
C LEU A 350 29.72 -9.86 3.85
N ASP A 351 30.79 -9.67 4.62
CA ASP A 351 31.83 -10.69 4.83
C ASP A 351 31.27 -11.94 5.52
N LEU A 352 30.36 -11.75 6.46
CA LEU A 352 29.68 -12.83 7.18
C LEU A 352 28.65 -13.55 6.30
N LEU A 353 27.90 -12.82 5.48
CA LEU A 353 26.95 -13.37 4.52
C LEU A 353 27.63 -14.42 3.61
N ALA A 354 28.87 -14.14 3.18
CA ALA A 354 29.65 -15.07 2.35
C ALA A 354 30.08 -16.36 3.04
N ARG A 355 30.10 -16.37 4.38
CA ARG A 355 30.53 -17.52 5.19
C ARG A 355 29.35 -18.23 5.86
N TRP A 356 28.16 -17.62 5.84
CA TRP A 356 26.97 -18.16 6.48
C TRP A 356 26.55 -19.47 5.83
N GLN A 357 26.03 -20.39 6.64
CA GLN A 357 25.45 -21.62 6.13
C GLN A 357 24.31 -21.30 5.16
N ALA A 358 24.31 -21.95 3.99
CA ALA A 358 23.33 -21.70 2.96
C ALA A 358 21.88 -21.90 3.48
N MET A 359 21.06 -20.87 3.25
CA MET A 359 19.64 -20.80 3.64
C MET A 359 18.78 -21.64 2.69
N ASP A 360 17.66 -22.20 3.16
CA ASP A 360 16.77 -22.96 2.27
C ASP A 360 16.01 -22.03 1.29
N VAL A 361 15.50 -22.56 0.17
CA VAL A 361 14.90 -21.75 -0.90
C VAL A 361 13.66 -20.99 -0.42
N GLU A 362 12.83 -21.64 0.39
CA GLU A 362 11.60 -21.08 0.97
C GLU A 362 11.89 -19.88 1.89
N ASP A 363 12.94 -19.99 2.71
CA ASP A 363 13.38 -18.92 3.62
C ASP A 363 14.00 -17.74 2.83
N ALA A 364 14.63 -18.01 1.68
CA ALA A 364 15.22 -16.96 0.84
C ALA A 364 14.17 -15.99 0.25
N LEU A 365 12.90 -16.41 0.15
CA LEU A 365 11.80 -15.53 -0.24
C LEU A 365 11.59 -14.38 0.77
N GLU A 366 11.92 -14.59 2.06
CA GLU A 366 11.86 -13.53 3.08
C GLU A 366 12.80 -12.36 2.72
N LEU A 367 13.98 -12.66 2.17
CA LEU A 367 14.99 -11.68 1.80
C LEU A 367 14.59 -10.80 0.59
N LEU A 368 13.50 -11.14 -0.10
CA LEU A 368 12.92 -10.35 -1.19
C LEU A 368 11.80 -9.41 -0.71
N SER A 369 11.41 -9.48 0.55
CA SER A 369 10.42 -8.60 1.16
C SER A 369 10.90 -7.13 1.18
N PRO A 370 9.98 -6.14 1.37
CA PRO A 370 10.35 -4.73 1.46
C PRO A 370 11.29 -4.40 2.63
N GLN A 371 11.45 -5.31 3.60
CA GLN A 371 12.34 -5.13 4.75
C GLN A 371 13.82 -5.16 4.35
N TYR A 372 14.17 -5.79 3.22
CA TYR A 372 15.54 -5.95 2.77
C TYR A 372 15.77 -5.23 1.43
N THR A 373 16.40 -4.06 1.50
CA THR A 373 16.63 -3.20 0.32
C THR A 373 18.04 -3.32 -0.24
N HIS A 374 18.97 -3.95 0.50
CA HIS A 374 20.38 -3.98 0.12
C HIS A 374 20.62 -4.91 -1.10
N PRO A 375 21.21 -4.43 -2.22
CA PRO A 375 21.33 -5.21 -3.46
C PRO A 375 22.04 -6.55 -3.31
N ILE A 376 23.11 -6.62 -2.51
CA ILE A 376 23.88 -7.86 -2.32
C ILE A 376 23.06 -8.93 -1.58
N VAL A 377 22.22 -8.52 -0.63
CA VAL A 377 21.33 -9.45 0.10
C VAL A 377 20.30 -10.03 -0.86
N ARG A 378 19.72 -9.21 -1.73
CA ARG A 378 18.77 -9.66 -2.76
C ARG A 378 19.44 -10.56 -3.80
N ARG A 379 20.68 -10.26 -4.23
CA ARG A 379 21.47 -11.13 -5.12
C ARG A 379 21.79 -12.48 -4.48
N TYR A 380 22.06 -12.51 -3.18
CA TYR A 380 22.19 -13.78 -2.45
C TYR A 380 20.89 -14.57 -2.49
N ALA A 381 19.74 -13.93 -2.25
CA ALA A 381 18.42 -14.57 -2.36
C ALA A 381 18.18 -15.15 -3.77
N VAL A 382 18.50 -14.40 -4.83
CA VAL A 382 18.43 -14.85 -6.23
C VAL A 382 19.33 -16.06 -6.48
N THR A 383 20.52 -16.09 -5.88
CA THR A 383 21.45 -17.23 -5.99
C THR A 383 20.87 -18.49 -5.34
N ARG A 384 20.10 -18.36 -4.26
CA ARG A 384 19.36 -19.48 -3.67
C ARG A 384 18.19 -19.90 -4.57
N LEU A 385 17.45 -18.96 -5.13
CA LEU A 385 16.34 -19.24 -6.07
C LEU A 385 16.79 -19.94 -7.35
N LYS A 386 18.05 -19.75 -7.79
CA LYS A 386 18.62 -20.50 -8.93
C LYS A 386 18.65 -22.02 -8.71
N GLN A 387 18.63 -22.47 -7.46
CA GLN A 387 18.59 -23.90 -7.12
C GLN A 387 17.17 -24.50 -7.18
N ALA A 388 16.14 -23.65 -7.25
CA ALA A 388 14.74 -24.08 -7.31
C ALA A 388 14.40 -24.67 -8.68
N SER A 389 13.54 -25.70 -8.68
CA SER A 389 13.00 -26.28 -9.91
C SER A 389 12.05 -25.30 -10.61
N ASP A 390 11.76 -25.54 -11.89
CA ASP A 390 10.80 -24.71 -12.65
C ASP A 390 9.38 -24.83 -12.10
N GLU A 391 9.02 -26.00 -11.55
CA GLU A 391 7.72 -26.26 -10.92
C GLU A 391 7.57 -25.46 -9.62
N ASP A 392 8.60 -25.43 -8.78
CA ASP A 392 8.61 -24.63 -7.55
C ASP A 392 8.57 -23.14 -7.86
N LEU A 393 9.33 -22.71 -8.87
CA LEU A 393 9.34 -21.31 -9.29
C LEU A 393 7.96 -20.87 -9.80
N LEU A 394 7.26 -21.73 -10.53
CA LEU A 394 5.90 -21.45 -10.99
C LEU A 394 4.93 -21.23 -9.82
N MET A 395 5.10 -21.96 -8.71
CA MET A 395 4.27 -21.81 -7.51
C MET A 395 4.44 -20.46 -6.80
N TYR A 396 5.58 -19.78 -6.97
CA TYR A 396 5.86 -18.47 -6.36
C TYR A 396 5.95 -17.33 -7.39
N LEU A 397 5.73 -17.62 -8.68
CA LEU A 397 6.01 -16.70 -9.78
C LEU A 397 5.25 -15.37 -9.65
N LEU A 398 3.97 -15.42 -9.25
CA LEU A 398 3.17 -14.21 -9.03
C LEU A 398 3.82 -13.30 -7.97
N GLN A 399 4.22 -13.87 -6.84
CA GLN A 399 4.84 -13.18 -5.72
C GLN A 399 6.23 -12.65 -6.10
N LEU A 400 7.00 -13.40 -6.89
CA LEU A 400 8.30 -12.96 -7.41
C LEU A 400 8.19 -11.81 -8.40
N VAL A 401 7.14 -11.79 -9.24
CA VAL A 401 6.83 -10.64 -10.11
C VAL A 401 6.51 -9.41 -9.25
N GLN A 402 5.72 -9.56 -8.19
CA GLN A 402 5.44 -8.46 -7.26
C GLN A 402 6.69 -7.99 -6.50
N ALA A 403 7.62 -8.90 -6.17
CA ALA A 403 8.88 -8.56 -5.50
C ALA A 403 9.78 -7.62 -6.32
N LEU A 404 9.57 -7.51 -7.64
CA LEU A 404 10.27 -6.55 -8.50
C LEU A 404 10.00 -5.09 -8.10
N LYS A 405 8.88 -4.81 -7.42
CA LYS A 405 8.54 -3.48 -6.88
C LYS A 405 9.55 -2.98 -5.84
N TYR A 406 10.27 -3.91 -5.21
CA TYR A 406 11.24 -3.62 -4.14
C TYR A 406 12.70 -3.65 -4.61
N GLU A 407 12.94 -3.90 -5.92
CA GLU A 407 14.27 -3.89 -6.50
C GLU A 407 14.79 -2.47 -6.78
N ASN A 408 16.10 -2.35 -6.97
CA ASN A 408 16.70 -1.07 -7.35
C ASN A 408 16.43 -0.74 -8.84
N PHE A 409 15.52 0.20 -9.08
CA PHE A 409 15.09 0.58 -10.42
C PHE A 409 16.22 1.12 -11.31
N THR A 410 17.23 1.78 -10.72
CA THR A 410 18.36 2.31 -11.48
C THR A 410 19.22 1.21 -12.09
N GLU A 411 19.37 0.07 -11.42
CA GLU A 411 20.09 -1.10 -11.94
C GLU A 411 19.30 -1.74 -13.10
N ILE A 412 17.99 -1.85 -12.95
CA ILE A 412 17.09 -2.39 -13.99
C ILE A 412 17.12 -1.53 -15.27
N GLU A 413 17.05 -0.21 -15.12
CA GLU A 413 17.13 0.73 -16.24
C GLU A 413 18.51 0.71 -16.90
N LYS A 414 19.59 0.67 -16.12
CA LYS A 414 20.95 0.57 -16.65
C LYS A 414 21.14 -0.71 -17.49
N ALA A 415 20.64 -1.85 -17.02
CA ALA A 415 20.69 -3.09 -17.77
C ALA A 415 19.91 -3.03 -19.11
N LEU A 416 18.78 -2.31 -19.15
CA LEU A 416 18.06 -2.04 -20.40
C LEU A 416 18.90 -1.18 -21.36
N LEU A 417 19.50 -0.09 -20.87
CA LEU A 417 20.34 0.80 -21.69
C LEU A 417 21.56 0.08 -22.26
N ASP A 418 22.20 -0.80 -21.48
CA ASP A 418 23.34 -1.57 -21.95
C ASP A 418 22.93 -2.59 -23.01
N LEU A 419 21.73 -3.19 -22.88
CA LEU A 419 21.16 -4.00 -23.94
C LEU A 419 20.86 -3.16 -25.19
N GLU A 420 20.27 -1.97 -25.06
CA GLU A 420 19.96 -1.09 -26.20
C GLU A 420 21.22 -0.58 -26.92
N LYS A 421 22.29 -0.22 -26.19
CA LYS A 421 23.59 0.17 -26.78
C LYS A 421 24.23 -0.94 -27.61
N ARG A 422 24.08 -2.21 -27.21
CA ARG A 422 24.51 -3.35 -28.05
C ARG A 422 23.74 -3.42 -29.38
N ARG A 423 22.56 -2.79 -29.50
CA ARG A 423 21.78 -2.70 -30.75
C ARG A 423 22.42 -1.73 -31.75
N SER A 424 22.82 -0.54 -31.30
CA SER A 424 23.33 0.51 -32.19
C SER A 424 24.67 0.13 -32.82
N VAL A 425 25.49 -0.67 -32.11
CA VAL A 425 26.74 -1.23 -32.65
C VAL A 425 26.45 -2.32 -33.70
N SER A 426 25.46 -3.19 -33.48
CA SER A 426 25.09 -4.24 -34.45
C SER A 426 24.40 -3.72 -35.73
N SER A 427 23.80 -2.52 -35.70
CA SER A 427 23.18 -1.89 -36.87
C SER A 427 24.14 -1.00 -37.68
N ALA A 428 25.36 -0.77 -37.18
CA ALA A 428 26.36 0.08 -37.84
C ALA A 428 27.46 -0.72 -38.57
N SER A 429 27.45 -2.05 -38.51
CA SER A 429 28.41 -2.92 -39.18
C SER A 429 27.72 -3.86 -40.16
N ASN A 430 27.20 -3.31 -41.25
CA ASN A 430 26.98 -4.06 -42.49
C ASN A 430 27.80 -3.36 -43.58
N ASP A 431 29.09 -3.67 -43.63
CA ASP A 431 29.89 -3.60 -44.85
C ASP A 431 31.07 -4.58 -44.74
N SER A 432 31.05 -5.57 -45.64
CA SER A 432 32.16 -6.40 -46.16
C SER A 432 33.02 -7.27 -45.21
N GLU A 433 32.86 -8.59 -45.40
CA GLU A 433 33.90 -9.63 -45.56
C GLU A 433 35.06 -9.73 -44.56
N LYS A 434 35.04 -10.78 -43.72
CA LYS A 434 35.94 -11.95 -43.86
C LYS A 434 35.60 -13.02 -42.81
N LEU A 435 35.35 -14.21 -43.32
CA LEU A 435 35.30 -15.46 -42.58
C LEU A 435 36.75 -15.84 -42.23
N GLU A 436 37.04 -16.16 -40.96
CA GLU A 436 37.90 -17.30 -40.61
C GLU A 436 37.87 -17.62 -39.11
N ASN A 437 37.62 -18.91 -38.86
CA ASN A 437 37.87 -19.76 -37.69
C ASN A 437 38.68 -19.17 -36.53
N PHE A 438 38.24 -19.43 -35.29
CA PHE A 438 39.16 -19.87 -34.22
C PHE A 438 38.41 -20.68 -33.16
N GLY A 439 38.40 -22.01 -33.33
CA GLY A 439 38.49 -22.95 -32.23
C GLY A 439 39.94 -23.38 -32.07
N ASP A 440 40.32 -23.72 -30.83
CA ASP A 440 41.58 -24.33 -30.39
C ASP A 440 42.88 -23.51 -30.52
N HIS A 441 43.50 -23.16 -29.37
CA HIS A 441 44.62 -23.96 -28.84
C HIS A 441 45.25 -23.37 -27.56
N LEU A 442 45.48 -24.29 -26.61
CA LEU A 442 46.51 -24.25 -25.58
C LEU A 442 47.92 -23.99 -26.16
N LYS A 443 48.72 -23.10 -25.54
CA LYS A 443 50.01 -23.40 -24.87
C LYS A 443 50.88 -22.15 -24.64
N MET A 444 51.50 -22.18 -23.46
CA MET A 444 52.84 -21.72 -23.08
C MET A 444 53.38 -20.40 -23.65
N ASP A 445 53.70 -19.49 -22.72
CA ASP A 445 55.04 -18.91 -22.69
C ASP A 445 55.52 -18.71 -21.25
N SER A 446 56.82 -19.00 -21.06
CA SER A 446 57.53 -19.07 -19.80
C SER A 446 58.75 -18.14 -19.82
N SER A 447 58.88 -17.24 -18.83
CA SER A 447 60.13 -16.74 -18.22
C SER A 447 59.78 -15.58 -17.25
N SER A 448 59.62 -15.79 -15.94
CA SER A 448 60.61 -16.02 -14.85
C SER A 448 60.95 -14.75 -14.04
N SER A 449 60.32 -14.58 -12.87
CA SER A 449 60.98 -14.09 -11.64
C SER A 449 60.10 -14.31 -10.39
N SER A 450 60.53 -15.27 -9.56
CA SER A 450 60.44 -15.36 -8.09
C SER A 450 59.11 -15.09 -7.33
N SER A 451 58.42 -16.19 -7.01
CA SER A 451 57.92 -16.61 -5.68
C SER A 451 57.55 -15.57 -4.60
N GLU A 452 56.25 -15.42 -4.34
CA GLU A 452 55.64 -15.41 -2.99
C GLU A 452 54.25 -16.09 -3.07
N PRO A 453 53.80 -16.85 -2.05
CA PRO A 453 52.58 -17.64 -2.13
C PRO A 453 51.33 -16.74 -2.00
N THR A 454 50.47 -16.82 -3.01
CA THR A 454 49.21 -16.10 -3.13
C THR A 454 48.32 -16.33 -1.90
N SER A 455 47.96 -15.22 -1.26
CA SER A 455 46.94 -15.14 -0.22
C SER A 455 45.61 -15.74 -0.69
N LEU A 456 45.04 -16.60 0.17
CA LEU A 456 43.67 -17.12 0.15
C LEU A 456 42.68 -16.13 -0.48
N GLU A 457 42.10 -16.49 -1.63
CA GLU A 457 40.94 -15.79 -2.17
C GLU A 457 39.81 -15.82 -1.13
N THR A 458 39.41 -14.65 -0.63
CA THR A 458 38.35 -14.53 0.36
C THR A 458 36.99 -14.84 -0.29
N PRO A 459 36.08 -15.61 0.36
CA PRO A 459 34.73 -15.94 -0.16
C PRO A 459 33.88 -14.74 -0.60
N PHE A 460 34.23 -13.53 -0.13
CA PHE A 460 33.58 -12.27 -0.47
C PHE A 460 33.75 -11.86 -1.94
N SER A 461 34.85 -12.23 -2.62
CA SER A 461 35.06 -11.93 -4.04
C SER A 461 34.05 -12.67 -4.94
N THR A 462 33.66 -13.89 -4.55
CA THR A 462 32.70 -14.72 -5.28
C THR A 462 31.28 -14.12 -5.27
N ILE A 463 30.84 -13.54 -4.15
CA ILE A 463 29.51 -12.88 -4.05
C ILE A 463 29.49 -11.54 -4.78
N LYS A 464 30.60 -10.79 -4.73
CA LYS A 464 30.70 -9.50 -5.41
C LYS A 464 30.71 -9.62 -6.95
N ASN A 465 31.15 -10.77 -7.47
CA ASN A 465 31.13 -11.12 -8.89
C ASN A 465 29.81 -11.78 -9.36
N MET A 466 28.78 -11.85 -8.51
CA MET A 466 27.47 -12.40 -8.87
C MET A 466 26.57 -11.27 -9.42
N ASP A 467 26.49 -11.20 -10.75
CA ASP A 467 25.93 -10.06 -11.49
C ASP A 467 24.41 -10.10 -11.74
N THR A 468 23.67 -11.11 -11.27
CA THR A 468 22.25 -11.27 -11.67
C THR A 468 21.27 -10.71 -10.65
N ASP A 469 20.59 -9.62 -11.01
CA ASP A 469 19.37 -9.09 -10.37
C ASP A 469 18.17 -10.04 -10.57
N LEU A 470 17.13 -9.87 -9.73
CA LEU A 470 15.92 -10.68 -9.79
C LEU A 470 15.23 -10.60 -11.17
N ALA A 471 15.20 -9.41 -11.79
CA ALA A 471 14.60 -9.24 -13.11
C ALA A 471 15.35 -10.03 -14.19
N THR A 472 16.69 -10.00 -14.19
CA THR A 472 17.49 -10.82 -15.12
C THR A 472 17.25 -12.31 -14.91
N PHE A 473 17.25 -12.77 -13.65
CA PHE A 473 16.99 -14.17 -13.32
C PHE A 473 15.62 -14.64 -13.84
N LEU A 474 14.55 -13.89 -13.57
CA LEU A 474 13.20 -14.26 -14.04
C LEU A 474 13.12 -14.26 -15.57
N ILE A 475 13.76 -13.29 -16.23
CA ILE A 475 13.82 -13.22 -17.70
C ILE A 475 14.56 -14.42 -18.28
N GLU A 476 15.72 -14.79 -17.74
CA GLU A 476 16.51 -15.93 -18.22
C GLU A 476 15.75 -17.25 -18.07
N ARG A 477 15.12 -17.48 -16.91
CA ARG A 477 14.31 -18.69 -16.65
C ARG A 477 13.06 -18.75 -17.53
N ALA A 478 12.37 -17.62 -17.70
CA ALA A 478 11.24 -17.51 -18.63
C ALA A 478 11.66 -17.70 -20.10
N CYS A 479 12.86 -17.26 -20.48
CA CYS A 479 13.39 -17.53 -21.81
C CYS A 479 13.80 -19.00 -22.01
N ALA A 480 14.11 -19.75 -20.95
CA ALA A 480 14.34 -21.19 -21.05
C ALA A 480 13.02 -21.99 -21.18
N ASN A 481 12.03 -21.71 -20.34
CA ASN A 481 10.81 -22.51 -20.24
C ASN A 481 9.55 -21.81 -20.81
N GLU A 482 8.80 -22.49 -21.69
CA GLU A 482 7.58 -21.97 -22.33
C GLU A 482 6.43 -21.71 -21.34
N THR A 483 6.22 -22.57 -20.34
CA THR A 483 5.13 -22.41 -19.38
C THR A 483 5.38 -21.19 -18.48
N LEU A 484 6.61 -21.07 -17.97
CA LEU A 484 7.05 -19.91 -17.18
C LEU A 484 6.97 -18.62 -18.00
N ALA A 485 7.36 -18.65 -19.29
CA ALA A 485 7.27 -17.50 -20.17
C ALA A 485 5.83 -16.98 -20.31
N ASN A 486 4.87 -17.88 -20.47
CA ASN A 486 3.46 -17.52 -20.61
C ASN A 486 2.95 -16.83 -19.35
N TYR A 487 3.10 -17.45 -18.18
CA TYR A 487 2.60 -16.85 -16.94
C TYR A 487 3.35 -15.56 -16.58
N PHE A 488 4.67 -15.52 -16.77
CA PHE A 488 5.47 -14.30 -16.55
C PHE A 488 5.00 -13.15 -17.44
N TYR A 489 4.72 -13.41 -18.72
CA TYR A 489 4.19 -12.42 -19.64
C TYR A 489 2.82 -11.87 -19.18
N TRP A 490 1.89 -12.75 -18.81
CA TRP A 490 0.56 -12.33 -18.37
C TRP A 490 0.58 -11.63 -17.01
N TYR A 491 1.48 -11.97 -16.10
CA TYR A 491 1.60 -11.27 -14.82
C TYR A 491 2.20 -9.87 -15.01
N LEU A 492 3.18 -9.71 -15.91
CA LEU A 492 3.75 -8.40 -16.22
C LEU A 492 2.77 -7.48 -16.97
N ILE A 493 2.00 -8.01 -17.93
CA ILE A 493 1.11 -7.15 -18.74
C ILE A 493 0.00 -6.51 -17.89
N ILE A 494 -0.50 -7.23 -16.88
CA ILE A 494 -1.52 -6.71 -15.96
C ILE A 494 -1.00 -5.47 -15.24
N GLU A 495 0.19 -5.54 -14.64
CA GLU A 495 0.81 -4.41 -13.91
C GLU A 495 1.18 -3.24 -14.84
N VAL A 496 1.44 -3.52 -16.12
CA VAL A 496 1.72 -2.52 -17.15
C VAL A 496 0.45 -1.77 -17.58
N GLU A 497 -0.69 -2.45 -17.65
CA GLU A 497 -1.96 -1.91 -18.15
C GLU A 497 -2.85 -1.26 -17.09
N GLU A 498 -2.49 -1.32 -15.80
CA GLU A 498 -3.29 -0.68 -14.74
C GLU A 498 -3.41 0.85 -14.89
N PRO A 499 -4.61 1.42 -14.64
CA PRO A 499 -4.84 2.87 -14.72
C PRO A 499 -4.13 3.62 -13.59
N ASP A 500 -3.60 4.82 -13.88
CA ASP A 500 -2.75 5.58 -12.97
C ASP A 500 -3.52 6.04 -11.71
N ASN A 501 -3.13 5.56 -10.52
CA ASN A 501 -3.57 6.09 -9.24
C ASN A 501 -2.36 6.75 -8.52
N HIS A 502 -2.23 8.07 -8.64
CA HIS A 502 -1.23 8.89 -7.92
C HIS A 502 0.26 8.77 -8.36
N ASN A 503 1.00 9.86 -8.12
CA ASN A 503 2.35 10.11 -8.64
C ASN A 503 3.47 9.12 -8.22
N LYS A 504 3.31 8.32 -7.15
CA LYS A 504 4.30 7.30 -6.73
C LYS A 504 4.25 6.04 -7.62
N GLU A 505 3.08 5.71 -8.18
CA GLU A 505 2.90 4.51 -9.03
C GLU A 505 3.59 4.65 -10.40
N ASN A 506 3.86 5.88 -10.84
CA ASN A 506 4.53 6.14 -12.12
C ASN A 506 5.94 5.54 -12.21
N GLN A 507 6.67 5.44 -11.09
CA GLN A 507 8.03 4.87 -11.12
C GLN A 507 7.99 3.33 -11.18
N VAL A 508 7.08 2.70 -10.44
CA VAL A 508 6.87 1.24 -10.44
C VAL A 508 6.37 0.77 -11.81
N LYS A 509 5.43 1.50 -12.41
CA LYS A 509 4.92 1.20 -13.76
C LYS A 509 6.01 1.31 -14.82
N LYS A 510 6.89 2.33 -14.72
CA LYS A 510 8.08 2.45 -15.59
C LYS A 510 9.05 1.28 -15.41
N MET A 511 9.23 0.79 -14.19
CA MET A 511 10.03 -0.40 -13.92
C MET A 511 9.45 -1.63 -14.64
N TYR A 512 8.15 -1.93 -14.48
CA TYR A 512 7.53 -3.07 -15.16
C TYR A 512 7.57 -2.96 -16.68
N HIS A 513 7.36 -1.75 -17.23
CA HIS A 513 7.56 -1.49 -18.65
C HIS A 513 9.00 -1.78 -19.10
N SER A 514 9.99 -1.42 -18.28
CA SER A 514 11.40 -1.67 -18.57
C SER A 514 11.71 -3.16 -18.54
N VAL A 515 11.18 -3.91 -17.55
CA VAL A 515 11.32 -5.38 -17.48
C VAL A 515 10.64 -6.05 -18.68
N MET A 516 9.43 -5.64 -19.05
CA MET A 516 8.71 -6.15 -20.23
C MET A 516 9.50 -5.89 -21.52
N LYS A 517 10.08 -4.69 -21.68
CA LYS A 517 10.96 -4.38 -22.82
C LYS A 517 12.21 -5.25 -22.83
N ARG A 518 12.87 -5.44 -21.68
CA ARG A 518 14.04 -6.33 -21.54
C ARG A 518 13.68 -7.76 -21.93
N PHE A 519 12.54 -8.28 -21.47
CA PHE A 519 12.05 -9.61 -21.82
C PHE A 519 11.81 -9.76 -23.33
N SER A 520 11.07 -8.81 -23.93
CA SER A 520 10.78 -8.82 -25.37
C SER A 520 12.04 -8.67 -26.24
N LEU A 521 13.03 -7.92 -25.79
CA LEU A 521 14.32 -7.75 -26.48
C LEU A 521 15.20 -9.00 -26.36
N THR A 522 15.23 -9.62 -25.18
CA THR A 522 15.97 -10.87 -24.95
C THR A 522 15.43 -11.99 -25.81
N LEU A 523 14.10 -12.12 -25.89
CA LEU A 523 13.47 -13.11 -26.78
C LEU A 523 13.74 -12.84 -28.27
N GLN A 524 13.85 -11.57 -28.68
CA GLN A 524 14.13 -11.21 -30.07
C GLN A 524 15.59 -11.47 -30.47
N ARG A 525 16.53 -11.35 -29.53
CA ARG A 525 17.97 -11.56 -29.77
C ARG A 525 18.41 -13.00 -29.59
N GLY A 526 17.65 -13.77 -28.83
CA GLY A 526 17.95 -15.15 -28.54
C GLY A 526 17.88 -16.10 -29.74
N PRO A 527 18.10 -17.40 -29.49
CA PRO A 527 17.96 -18.45 -30.49
C PRO A 527 16.58 -18.45 -31.18
N PRO A 528 16.42 -19.14 -32.32
CA PRO A 528 15.16 -19.17 -33.07
C PRO A 528 13.96 -19.61 -32.21
N GLU A 529 14.19 -20.47 -31.21
CA GLU A 529 13.18 -20.88 -30.23
C GLU A 529 12.59 -19.70 -29.45
N TYR A 530 13.42 -18.74 -29.06
CA TYR A 530 12.99 -17.57 -28.30
C TYR A 530 12.17 -16.62 -29.17
N LYS A 531 12.57 -16.46 -30.44
CA LYS A 531 11.82 -15.69 -31.43
C LYS A 531 10.44 -16.29 -31.68
N ARG A 532 10.38 -17.62 -31.84
CA ARG A 532 9.11 -18.36 -31.96
C ARG A 532 8.23 -18.16 -30.72
N ARG A 533 8.82 -18.23 -29.53
CA ARG A 533 8.08 -18.02 -28.27
C ARG A 533 7.53 -16.60 -28.17
N LYS A 534 8.31 -15.59 -28.54
CA LYS A 534 7.83 -14.21 -28.65
C LYS A 534 6.63 -14.15 -29.57
N GLU A 535 6.74 -14.68 -30.78
CA GLU A 535 5.63 -14.69 -31.73
C GLU A 535 4.36 -15.36 -31.17
N LEU A 536 4.49 -16.50 -30.49
CA LEU A 536 3.36 -17.17 -29.83
C LEU A 536 2.71 -16.31 -28.74
N LEU A 537 3.50 -15.61 -27.91
CA LEU A 537 2.96 -14.71 -26.88
C LEU A 537 2.19 -13.52 -27.48
N TYR A 538 2.73 -12.90 -28.54
CA TYR A 538 2.06 -11.79 -29.22
C TYR A 538 0.79 -12.24 -29.96
N ARG A 539 0.81 -13.43 -30.58
CA ARG A 539 -0.39 -14.05 -31.16
C ARG A 539 -1.42 -14.40 -30.08
N GLY A 540 -0.98 -14.89 -28.93
CA GLY A 540 -1.80 -15.10 -27.73
C GLY A 540 -2.50 -13.83 -27.28
N ARG A 541 -1.77 -12.72 -27.18
CA ARG A 541 -2.32 -11.40 -26.85
C ARG A 541 -3.36 -10.95 -27.87
N ASP A 542 -3.02 -10.96 -29.16
CA ASP A 542 -3.92 -10.54 -30.25
C ASP A 542 -5.20 -11.37 -30.29
N PHE A 543 -5.08 -12.69 -30.05
CA PHE A 543 -6.23 -13.58 -29.91
C PHE A 543 -7.16 -13.16 -28.76
N VAL A 544 -6.61 -12.88 -27.57
CA VAL A 544 -7.40 -12.45 -26.41
C VAL A 544 -8.04 -11.08 -26.63
N GLU A 545 -7.33 -10.13 -27.23
CA GLU A 545 -7.86 -8.79 -27.54
C GLU A 545 -9.04 -8.85 -28.54
N LYS A 546 -8.93 -9.69 -29.58
CA LYS A 546 -10.00 -9.90 -30.56
C LYS A 546 -11.20 -10.64 -29.96
N LEU A 547 -10.95 -11.68 -29.17
CA LEU A 547 -12.01 -12.37 -28.41
C LEU A 547 -12.74 -11.40 -27.48
N LEU A 548 -12.00 -10.51 -26.80
CA LEU A 548 -12.56 -9.48 -25.95
C LEU A 548 -13.44 -8.49 -26.74
N SER A 549 -13.01 -8.06 -27.93
CA SER A 549 -13.82 -7.19 -28.79
C SER A 549 -15.14 -7.85 -29.19
N LEU A 550 -15.10 -9.15 -29.54
CA LEU A 550 -16.28 -9.94 -29.87
C LEU A 550 -17.23 -10.01 -28.66
N LEU A 551 -16.71 -10.38 -27.48
CA LEU A 551 -17.52 -10.53 -26.28
C LEU A 551 -18.09 -9.20 -25.77
N LYS A 552 -17.36 -8.09 -25.92
CA LYS A 552 -17.90 -6.74 -25.65
C LYS A 552 -19.07 -6.38 -26.57
N THR A 553 -19.03 -6.82 -27.84
CA THR A 553 -20.13 -6.63 -28.79
C THR A 553 -21.37 -7.40 -28.35
N VAL A 554 -21.21 -8.66 -27.93
CA VAL A 554 -22.30 -9.50 -27.39
C VAL A 554 -22.85 -8.92 -26.07
N ALA A 555 -21.97 -8.41 -25.20
CA ALA A 555 -22.38 -7.81 -23.93
C ALA A 555 -23.27 -6.56 -24.12
N ARG A 556 -22.95 -5.72 -25.12
CA ARG A 556 -23.68 -4.48 -25.46
C ARG A 556 -25.04 -4.74 -26.10
N GLU A 557 -25.27 -5.93 -26.67
CA GLU A 557 -26.53 -6.23 -27.35
C GLU A 557 -27.71 -6.25 -26.37
N SER A 558 -28.84 -5.70 -26.80
CA SER A 558 -30.09 -5.74 -26.04
C SER A 558 -30.84 -7.06 -26.28
N GLY A 559 -31.08 -7.79 -25.20
CA GLY A 559 -31.79 -9.07 -25.24
C GLY A 559 -31.51 -9.96 -24.03
N GLY A 560 -32.32 -11.00 -23.87
CA GLY A 560 -32.10 -12.06 -22.89
C GLY A 560 -30.96 -13.02 -23.29
N ARG A 561 -30.59 -13.91 -22.37
CA ARG A 561 -29.47 -14.87 -22.52
C ARG A 561 -29.48 -15.66 -23.83
N ARG A 562 -30.65 -16.13 -24.29
CA ARG A 562 -30.79 -16.94 -25.51
C ARG A 562 -30.34 -16.17 -26.75
N LYS A 563 -30.91 -14.98 -26.97
CA LYS A 563 -30.55 -14.10 -28.09
C LYS A 563 -29.06 -13.75 -28.10
N LYS A 564 -28.49 -13.43 -26.93
CA LYS A 564 -27.06 -13.16 -26.79
C LYS A 564 -26.19 -14.38 -27.11
N THR A 565 -26.66 -15.58 -26.78
CA THR A 565 -25.97 -16.84 -27.11
C THR A 565 -26.01 -17.10 -28.61
N GLU A 566 -27.17 -16.93 -29.25
CA GLU A 566 -27.31 -17.06 -30.70
C GLU A 566 -26.43 -16.04 -31.45
N ARG A 567 -26.37 -14.79 -30.96
CA ARG A 567 -25.46 -13.79 -31.53
C ARG A 567 -24.00 -14.18 -31.38
N LEU A 568 -23.59 -14.64 -30.19
CA LEU A 568 -22.23 -15.12 -29.94
C LEU A 568 -21.86 -16.22 -30.94
N GLN A 569 -22.73 -17.21 -31.12
CA GLN A 569 -22.52 -18.30 -32.05
C GLN A 569 -22.43 -17.81 -33.50
N ALA A 570 -23.30 -16.87 -33.91
CA ALA A 570 -23.26 -16.26 -35.23
C ALA A 570 -21.96 -15.46 -35.47
N LEU A 571 -21.49 -14.71 -34.47
CA LEU A 571 -20.24 -13.94 -34.57
C LEU A 571 -18.99 -14.82 -34.60
N LEU A 572 -19.03 -16.00 -33.98
CA LEU A 572 -17.94 -16.99 -34.06
C LEU A 572 -17.89 -17.69 -35.43
N LEU A 573 -19.02 -17.75 -36.15
CA LEU A 573 -19.11 -18.30 -37.50
C LEU A 573 -18.68 -17.31 -38.58
N ASP A 574 -18.66 -16.01 -38.27
CA ASP A 574 -18.34 -14.95 -39.22
C ASP A 574 -16.82 -14.79 -39.38
N LYS A 575 -16.34 -14.95 -40.62
CA LYS A 575 -14.90 -14.95 -40.96
C LYS A 575 -14.33 -13.55 -41.17
N ASP A 576 -15.17 -12.54 -41.37
CA ASP A 576 -14.74 -11.24 -41.91
C ASP A 576 -14.66 -10.12 -40.84
N ILE A 577 -15.30 -10.30 -39.67
CA ILE A 577 -15.43 -9.21 -38.69
C ILE A 577 -14.12 -8.88 -37.96
N HIS A 578 -13.26 -9.86 -37.66
CA HIS A 578 -12.11 -9.67 -36.75
C HIS A 578 -10.73 -10.08 -37.29
N LYS A 579 -10.60 -10.36 -38.60
CA LYS A 579 -9.34 -10.80 -39.25
C LYS A 579 -8.68 -12.07 -38.65
N ILE A 580 -9.41 -12.82 -37.82
CA ILE A 580 -9.04 -14.15 -37.33
C ILE A 580 -10.22 -15.07 -37.59
N ASP A 581 -9.94 -16.23 -38.19
CA ASP A 581 -10.91 -17.32 -38.27
C ASP A 581 -10.95 -18.07 -36.93
N PHE A 582 -11.96 -17.79 -36.11
CA PHE A 582 -12.13 -18.44 -34.80
C PHE A 582 -12.49 -19.93 -34.90
N LEU A 583 -12.93 -20.42 -36.07
CA LEU A 583 -13.21 -21.84 -36.30
C LEU A 583 -11.94 -22.64 -36.50
N ASN A 584 -10.98 -22.09 -37.24
CA ASN A 584 -9.75 -22.78 -37.58
C ASN A 584 -8.60 -21.78 -37.73
N PHE A 585 -7.83 -21.62 -36.66
CA PHE A 585 -6.63 -20.81 -36.62
C PHE A 585 -5.40 -21.69 -36.40
N GLU A 586 -4.23 -21.18 -36.80
CA GLU A 586 -2.97 -21.89 -36.61
C GLU A 586 -2.73 -22.19 -35.12
N PRO A 587 -2.31 -23.43 -34.75
CA PRO A 587 -2.21 -23.88 -33.37
C PRO A 587 -1.52 -22.88 -32.43
N LEU A 588 -2.19 -22.58 -31.32
CA LEU A 588 -1.75 -21.59 -30.33
C LEU A 588 -1.82 -22.20 -28.92
N PRO A 589 -0.80 -22.02 -28.06
CA PRO A 589 -0.91 -22.40 -26.66
C PRO A 589 -1.98 -21.54 -25.97
N LEU A 590 -2.85 -22.17 -25.18
CA LEU A 590 -3.89 -21.45 -24.46
C LEU A 590 -3.26 -20.64 -23.32
N PRO A 591 -3.56 -19.34 -23.18
CA PRO A 591 -3.03 -18.51 -22.09
C PRO A 591 -3.21 -19.13 -20.70
N LEU A 592 -4.39 -19.69 -20.43
CA LEU A 592 -4.73 -20.34 -19.16
C LEU A 592 -3.83 -21.54 -18.84
N ASP A 593 -3.47 -22.30 -19.88
CA ASP A 593 -2.76 -23.57 -19.78
C ASP A 593 -1.87 -23.78 -21.01
N PRO A 594 -0.58 -23.41 -20.92
CA PRO A 594 0.34 -23.47 -22.06
C PRO A 594 0.61 -24.89 -22.56
N SER A 595 0.32 -25.91 -21.75
CA SER A 595 0.46 -27.31 -22.17
C SER A 595 -0.58 -27.72 -23.23
N VAL A 596 -1.70 -26.98 -23.31
CA VAL A 596 -2.79 -27.26 -24.23
C VAL A 596 -2.72 -26.33 -25.43
N LYS A 597 -2.52 -26.90 -26.63
CA LYS A 597 -2.55 -26.18 -27.90
C LYS A 597 -3.93 -26.28 -28.54
N VAL A 598 -4.50 -25.14 -28.89
CA VAL A 598 -5.85 -25.00 -29.47
C VAL A 598 -5.76 -24.57 -30.93
N LYS A 599 -6.68 -25.07 -31.76
CA LYS A 599 -6.78 -24.76 -33.20
C LYS A 599 -8.11 -24.11 -33.60
N GLY A 600 -9.10 -24.07 -32.71
CA GLY A 600 -10.42 -23.52 -33.03
C GLY A 600 -11.34 -23.45 -31.82
N ILE A 601 -12.45 -22.73 -31.96
CA ILE A 601 -13.57 -22.67 -31.02
C ILE A 601 -14.77 -23.36 -31.66
N ILE A 602 -15.47 -24.23 -30.91
CA ILE A 602 -16.68 -24.92 -31.36
C ILE A 602 -17.91 -24.06 -31.03
N PRO A 603 -18.52 -23.34 -32.00
CA PRO A 603 -19.57 -22.37 -31.71
C PRO A 603 -20.81 -23.00 -31.07
N GLU A 604 -21.25 -24.16 -31.58
CA GLU A 604 -22.46 -24.86 -31.12
C GLU A 604 -22.45 -25.19 -29.61
N LYS A 605 -21.26 -25.45 -29.06
CA LYS A 605 -21.05 -25.77 -27.64
C LYS A 605 -20.72 -24.54 -26.78
N THR A 606 -20.61 -23.35 -27.37
CA THR A 606 -20.43 -22.10 -26.62
C THR A 606 -21.76 -21.57 -26.10
N THR A 607 -21.82 -21.23 -24.82
CA THR A 607 -23.05 -20.80 -24.13
C THR A 607 -22.77 -19.75 -23.06
N LEU A 608 -23.77 -18.94 -22.71
CA LEU A 608 -23.68 -18.00 -21.58
C LEU A 608 -24.26 -18.61 -20.30
N PHE A 609 -23.57 -18.43 -19.17
CA PHE A 609 -24.03 -18.86 -17.85
C PHE A 609 -25.19 -18.00 -17.33
N LYS A 610 -26.01 -18.57 -16.45
CA LYS A 610 -27.10 -17.88 -15.74
C LYS A 610 -26.52 -17.15 -14.51
N SER A 611 -25.83 -16.03 -14.73
CA SER A 611 -25.29 -15.16 -13.67
C SER A 611 -25.46 -13.68 -14.07
N ALA A 612 -25.33 -12.75 -13.12
CA ALA A 612 -25.51 -11.32 -13.33
C ALA A 612 -24.62 -10.75 -14.44
N LEU A 613 -23.34 -11.17 -14.49
CA LEU A 613 -22.37 -10.75 -15.50
C LEU A 613 -22.32 -11.67 -16.72
N MET A 614 -23.16 -12.71 -16.77
CA MET A 614 -23.27 -13.68 -17.87
C MET A 614 -21.91 -14.13 -18.44
N PRO A 615 -21.04 -14.77 -17.64
CA PRO A 615 -19.75 -15.24 -18.14
C PRO A 615 -19.93 -16.26 -19.27
N THR A 616 -18.95 -16.31 -20.17
CA THR A 616 -19.05 -17.09 -21.41
C THR A 616 -18.36 -18.44 -21.26
N ARG A 617 -19.07 -19.53 -21.52
CA ARG A 617 -18.50 -20.87 -21.67
C ARG A 617 -17.96 -21.02 -23.08
N LEU A 618 -16.64 -21.17 -23.21
CA LEU A 618 -15.93 -21.38 -24.47
C LEU A 618 -15.43 -22.82 -24.55
N THR A 619 -15.73 -23.50 -25.65
CA THR A 619 -15.27 -24.87 -25.92
C THR A 619 -14.25 -24.82 -27.04
N PHE A 620 -12.98 -25.08 -26.70
CA PHE A 620 -11.87 -25.10 -27.64
C PHE A 620 -11.65 -26.50 -28.20
N LEU A 621 -11.24 -26.57 -29.46
CA LEU A 621 -10.75 -27.79 -30.10
C LEU A 621 -9.22 -27.79 -30.02
N THR A 622 -8.66 -28.84 -29.40
CA THR A 622 -7.21 -29.02 -29.27
C THR A 622 -6.60 -29.61 -30.53
N VAL A 623 -5.27 -29.57 -30.64
CA VAL A 623 -4.53 -30.23 -31.73
C VAL A 623 -4.78 -31.75 -31.75
N ASP A 624 -4.96 -32.35 -30.58
CA ASP A 624 -5.25 -33.78 -30.40
C ASP A 624 -6.73 -34.15 -30.62
N ASP A 625 -7.53 -33.25 -31.22
CA ASP A 625 -8.97 -33.41 -31.45
C ASP A 625 -9.82 -33.64 -30.17
N LYS A 626 -9.29 -33.25 -29.01
CA LYS A 626 -10.02 -33.23 -27.73
C LYS A 626 -10.65 -31.86 -27.47
N GLU A 627 -11.75 -31.85 -26.72
CA GLU A 627 -12.43 -30.64 -26.28
C GLU A 627 -11.83 -30.10 -24.98
N TYR A 628 -11.51 -28.81 -24.94
CA TYR A 628 -11.05 -28.13 -23.73
C TYR A 628 -11.99 -26.96 -23.40
N VAL A 629 -12.67 -27.04 -22.26
CA VAL A 629 -13.71 -26.08 -21.88
C VAL A 629 -13.15 -25.04 -20.91
N THR A 630 -13.44 -23.78 -21.17
CA THR A 630 -13.06 -22.65 -20.30
C THR A 630 -14.26 -21.72 -20.07
N ILE A 631 -14.14 -20.91 -19.03
CA ILE A 631 -15.05 -19.82 -18.74
C ILE A 631 -14.28 -18.51 -18.92
N PHE A 632 -14.80 -17.62 -19.75
CA PHE A 632 -14.30 -16.26 -19.89
C PHE A 632 -15.21 -15.30 -19.12
N LYS A 633 -14.65 -14.62 -18.11
CA LYS A 633 -15.38 -13.61 -17.33
C LYS A 633 -15.03 -12.21 -17.84
N LEU A 634 -16.06 -11.38 -17.99
CA LEU A 634 -15.96 -9.97 -18.41
C LEU A 634 -16.61 -9.09 -17.34
N GLY A 635 -15.86 -8.13 -16.81
CA GLY A 635 -16.28 -7.21 -15.75
C GLY A 635 -15.75 -7.55 -14.35
N ASP A 636 -15.17 -8.73 -14.16
CA ASP A 636 -14.63 -9.20 -12.87
C ASP A 636 -13.10 -9.10 -12.82
N ASP A 637 -12.58 -8.76 -11.63
CA ASP A 637 -11.15 -8.83 -11.32
C ASP A 637 -10.81 -10.23 -10.75
N LEU A 638 -10.14 -11.05 -11.55
CA LEU A 638 -9.79 -12.43 -11.21
C LEU A 638 -8.44 -12.56 -10.48
N ARG A 639 -7.72 -11.47 -10.20
CA ARG A 639 -6.40 -11.53 -9.54
C ARG A 639 -6.49 -12.11 -8.14
N GLN A 640 -7.60 -11.83 -7.45
CA GLN A 640 -7.87 -12.36 -6.12
C GLN A 640 -8.08 -13.87 -6.17
N ASP A 641 -8.97 -14.36 -7.04
CA ASP A 641 -9.16 -15.81 -7.26
C ASP A 641 -7.86 -16.50 -7.67
N GLN A 642 -7.07 -15.86 -8.54
CA GLN A 642 -5.79 -16.38 -9.00
C GLN A 642 -4.80 -16.57 -7.83
N LEU A 643 -4.65 -15.57 -6.96
CA LEU A 643 -3.78 -15.65 -5.77
C LEU A 643 -4.23 -16.77 -4.82
N ILE A 644 -5.54 -16.86 -4.57
CA ILE A 644 -6.07 -17.89 -3.66
C ILE A 644 -5.87 -19.28 -4.26
N LEU A 645 -6.22 -19.51 -5.52
CA LEU A 645 -6.05 -20.82 -6.15
C LEU A 645 -4.59 -21.24 -6.28
N GLN A 646 -3.67 -20.29 -6.54
CA GLN A 646 -2.24 -20.55 -6.48
C GLN A 646 -1.80 -20.98 -5.06
N THR A 647 -2.35 -20.34 -4.03
CA THR A 647 -2.08 -20.70 -2.63
C THR A 647 -2.66 -22.08 -2.29
N ILE A 648 -3.87 -22.41 -2.76
CA ILE A 648 -4.48 -23.73 -2.59
C ILE A 648 -3.66 -24.80 -3.30
N PHE A 649 -3.18 -24.52 -4.52
CA PHE A 649 -2.30 -25.43 -5.26
C PHE A 649 -0.99 -25.70 -4.52
N LEU A 650 -0.38 -24.64 -3.95
CA LEU A 650 0.81 -24.80 -3.10
C LEU A 650 0.51 -25.63 -1.85
N MET A 651 -0.61 -25.37 -1.15
CA MET A 651 -1.03 -26.16 0.01
C MET A 651 -1.22 -27.63 -0.36
N ASP A 652 -1.88 -27.92 -1.48
CA ASP A 652 -2.06 -29.29 -1.99
C ASP A 652 -0.72 -29.98 -2.28
N LYS A 653 0.25 -29.27 -2.87
CA LYS A 653 1.59 -29.82 -3.11
C LYS A 653 2.37 -30.11 -1.84
N LEU A 654 2.29 -29.24 -0.83
CA LEU A 654 2.93 -29.45 0.46
C LEU A 654 2.31 -30.65 1.20
N LEU A 655 0.98 -30.80 1.14
CA LEU A 655 0.29 -31.95 1.72
C LEU A 655 0.68 -33.26 1.01
N GLN A 656 0.78 -33.24 -0.32
CA GLN A 656 1.23 -34.39 -1.11
C GLN A 656 2.69 -34.77 -0.82
N HIS A 657 3.56 -33.80 -0.56
CA HIS A 657 4.97 -34.05 -0.19
C HIS A 657 5.09 -34.82 1.13
N GLU A 658 4.19 -34.54 2.09
CA GLU A 658 4.06 -35.28 3.36
C GLU A 658 3.18 -36.54 3.24
N ASN A 659 2.93 -37.03 2.01
CA ASN A 659 2.11 -38.21 1.67
C ASN A 659 0.62 -38.12 2.09
N LEU A 660 0.07 -36.91 2.24
CA LEU A 660 -1.35 -36.69 2.52
C LEU A 660 -2.07 -36.16 1.27
N ASP A 661 -2.63 -37.06 0.47
CA ASP A 661 -3.47 -36.69 -0.69
C ASP A 661 -4.94 -36.50 -0.26
N LEU A 662 -5.36 -35.23 -0.15
CA LEU A 662 -6.73 -34.84 0.17
C LEU A 662 -7.64 -34.72 -1.05
N LYS A 663 -7.19 -35.11 -2.26
CA LYS A 663 -7.99 -35.10 -3.48
C LYS A 663 -8.58 -33.72 -3.82
N LEU A 664 -7.83 -32.65 -3.51
CA LEU A 664 -8.19 -31.28 -3.83
C LEU A 664 -8.28 -31.07 -5.34
N THR A 665 -9.05 -30.08 -5.78
CA THR A 665 -9.18 -29.74 -7.22
C THR A 665 -8.92 -28.25 -7.44
N PRO A 666 -7.65 -27.81 -7.30
CA PRO A 666 -7.25 -26.45 -7.63
C PRO A 666 -7.35 -26.22 -9.14
N TYR A 667 -8.45 -25.61 -9.58
CA TYR A 667 -8.67 -25.25 -10.99
C TYR A 667 -7.83 -24.04 -11.39
N ARG A 668 -7.46 -23.97 -12.68
CA ARG A 668 -6.63 -22.87 -13.20
C ARG A 668 -7.46 -21.60 -13.37
N VAL A 669 -6.87 -20.46 -12.99
CA VAL A 669 -7.39 -19.12 -13.25
C VAL A 669 -6.25 -18.26 -13.78
N LEU A 670 -6.56 -17.46 -14.80
CA LEU A 670 -5.65 -16.46 -15.34
C LEU A 670 -6.39 -15.14 -15.53
N ALA A 671 -6.02 -14.13 -14.75
CA ALA A 671 -6.39 -12.75 -15.02
C ALA A 671 -5.63 -12.27 -16.27
N CYS A 672 -6.34 -11.70 -17.25
CA CYS A 672 -5.71 -11.09 -18.43
C CYS A 672 -5.62 -9.56 -18.31
N SER A 673 -6.43 -8.96 -17.42
CA SER A 673 -6.43 -7.54 -17.03
C SER A 673 -7.23 -7.41 -15.73
N SER A 674 -7.38 -6.20 -15.19
CA SER A 674 -8.19 -5.89 -14.00
C SER A 674 -9.70 -6.07 -14.19
N LYS A 675 -10.17 -6.41 -15.39
CA LYS A 675 -11.61 -6.53 -15.72
C LYS A 675 -11.99 -7.80 -16.46
N HIS A 676 -11.06 -8.71 -16.73
CA HIS A 676 -11.37 -9.94 -17.46
C HIS A 676 -10.30 -11.02 -17.28
N GLY A 677 -10.69 -12.26 -17.52
CA GLY A 677 -9.76 -13.37 -17.62
C GLY A 677 -10.44 -14.72 -17.83
N PHE A 678 -9.61 -15.75 -17.80
CA PHE A 678 -10.01 -17.14 -18.01
C PHE A 678 -10.09 -17.90 -16.69
N VAL A 679 -11.06 -18.80 -16.61
CA VAL A 679 -11.23 -19.78 -15.53
C VAL A 679 -11.42 -21.16 -16.17
N GLN A 680 -10.74 -22.18 -15.66
CA GLN A 680 -10.92 -23.55 -16.11
C GLN A 680 -12.32 -24.06 -15.77
N TYR A 681 -12.99 -24.69 -16.72
CA TYR A 681 -14.28 -25.32 -16.45
C TYR A 681 -14.08 -26.76 -15.94
N ILE A 682 -14.69 -27.08 -14.80
CA ILE A 682 -14.76 -28.44 -14.26
C ILE A 682 -16.21 -28.90 -14.31
N GLU A 683 -16.46 -30.07 -14.90
CA GLU A 683 -17.79 -30.66 -14.93
C GLU A 683 -18.24 -31.02 -13.50
N SER A 684 -19.20 -30.26 -12.99
CA SER A 684 -19.63 -30.31 -11.59
C SER A 684 -21.01 -29.68 -11.42
N SER A 685 -21.67 -30.02 -10.30
CA SER A 685 -22.97 -29.49 -9.91
C SER A 685 -22.87 -28.75 -8.57
N ALA A 686 -23.58 -27.64 -8.42
CA ALA A 686 -23.63 -26.90 -7.16
C ALA A 686 -24.39 -27.69 -6.09
N ILE A 687 -23.93 -27.66 -4.84
CA ILE A 687 -24.57 -28.41 -3.73
C ILE A 687 -26.02 -27.99 -3.55
N ASN A 688 -26.34 -26.70 -3.66
CA ASN A 688 -27.72 -26.22 -3.57
C ASN A 688 -28.62 -26.82 -4.68
N ALA A 689 -28.14 -26.87 -5.92
CA ALA A 689 -28.87 -27.49 -7.03
C ALA A 689 -29.04 -29.01 -6.84
N ILE A 690 -28.03 -29.67 -6.26
CA ILE A 690 -28.10 -31.10 -5.92
C ILE A 690 -29.18 -31.35 -4.87
N ILE A 691 -29.25 -30.53 -3.81
CA ILE A 691 -30.27 -30.65 -2.76
C ILE A 691 -31.66 -30.40 -3.34
N ASP A 692 -31.82 -29.42 -4.22
CA ASP A 692 -33.11 -29.13 -4.85
C ASP A 692 -33.60 -30.28 -5.77
N GLU A 693 -32.70 -30.94 -6.50
CA GLU A 693 -33.04 -32.00 -7.46
C GLU A 693 -33.09 -33.41 -6.84
N TYR A 694 -32.13 -33.75 -5.97
CA TYR A 694 -31.93 -35.10 -5.42
C TYR A 694 -32.25 -35.21 -3.91
N LYS A 695 -32.68 -34.11 -3.26
CA LYS A 695 -32.94 -33.95 -1.82
C LYS A 695 -31.71 -33.98 -0.92
N ASP A 696 -30.79 -34.92 -1.14
CA ASP A 696 -29.56 -35.05 -0.36
C ASP A 696 -28.33 -35.37 -1.23
N ILE A 697 -27.15 -35.11 -0.67
CA ILE A 697 -25.88 -35.34 -1.36
C ILE A 697 -25.63 -36.85 -1.57
N GLN A 698 -26.06 -37.69 -0.63
CA GLN A 698 -25.88 -39.15 -0.72
C GLN A 698 -26.65 -39.76 -1.89
N SER A 699 -27.88 -39.32 -2.15
CA SER A 699 -28.70 -39.83 -3.26
C SER A 699 -28.13 -39.41 -4.60
N TYR A 700 -27.57 -38.21 -4.70
CA TYR A 700 -26.81 -37.78 -5.88
C TYR A 700 -25.60 -38.68 -6.11
N LEU A 701 -24.75 -38.89 -5.09
CA LEU A 701 -23.57 -39.77 -5.21
C LEU A 701 -23.95 -41.22 -5.54
N ARG A 702 -25.06 -41.73 -4.98
CA ARG A 702 -25.59 -43.08 -5.30
C ARG A 702 -26.04 -43.18 -6.75
N THR A 703 -26.58 -42.10 -7.32
CA THR A 703 -27.01 -42.06 -8.73
C THR A 703 -25.84 -41.95 -9.69
N GLN A 704 -24.82 -41.16 -9.35
CA GLN A 704 -23.66 -40.92 -10.21
C GLN A 704 -22.57 -41.99 -10.11
N ALA A 705 -22.41 -42.60 -8.92
CA ALA A 705 -21.39 -43.62 -8.64
C ALA A 705 -21.96 -44.79 -7.80
N PRO A 706 -22.88 -45.59 -8.37
CA PRO A 706 -23.50 -46.72 -7.68
C PRO A 706 -22.49 -47.84 -7.41
N SER A 707 -22.57 -48.47 -6.24
CA SER A 707 -21.83 -49.70 -5.93
C SER A 707 -22.63 -50.60 -4.99
N GLU A 708 -22.78 -51.88 -5.36
CA GLU A 708 -23.51 -52.87 -4.57
C GLU A 708 -22.78 -53.26 -3.28
N ASN A 709 -21.45 -53.18 -3.26
CA ASN A 709 -20.59 -53.51 -2.12
C ASN A 709 -20.16 -52.30 -1.29
N GLY A 710 -20.60 -51.09 -1.67
CA GLY A 710 -20.17 -49.85 -1.04
C GLY A 710 -21.10 -49.37 0.07
N SER A 711 -20.53 -48.73 1.10
CA SER A 711 -21.30 -48.10 2.18
C SER A 711 -22.36 -47.14 1.60
N TYR A 712 -23.61 -47.25 2.05
CA TYR A 712 -24.76 -46.48 1.57
C TYR A 712 -25.12 -46.67 0.08
N GLY A 713 -24.59 -47.72 -0.57
CA GLY A 713 -24.80 -48.02 -2.00
C GLY A 713 -23.93 -47.17 -2.95
N ILE A 714 -22.89 -46.54 -2.42
CA ILE A 714 -22.01 -45.60 -3.13
C ILE A 714 -20.63 -46.21 -3.27
N ALA A 715 -19.96 -46.01 -4.41
CA ALA A 715 -18.57 -46.42 -4.59
C ALA A 715 -17.67 -45.88 -3.47
N ALA A 716 -16.87 -46.76 -2.84
CA ALA A 716 -16.01 -46.40 -1.72
C ALA A 716 -15.05 -45.25 -2.08
N GLU A 717 -14.50 -45.26 -3.30
CA GLU A 717 -13.61 -44.21 -3.80
C GLU A 717 -14.32 -42.84 -3.88
N ALA A 718 -15.59 -42.79 -4.31
CA ALA A 718 -16.33 -41.54 -4.40
C ALA A 718 -16.63 -40.94 -3.03
N MET A 719 -16.95 -41.79 -2.03
CA MET A 719 -17.13 -41.34 -0.65
C MET A 719 -15.81 -40.91 0.00
N GLU A 720 -14.72 -41.63 -0.27
CA GLU A 720 -13.38 -41.26 0.23
C GLU A 720 -12.91 -39.93 -0.37
N ASN A 721 -13.09 -39.74 -1.69
CA ASN A 721 -12.82 -38.47 -2.37
C ASN A 721 -13.62 -37.33 -1.74
N TYR A 722 -14.89 -37.56 -1.40
CA TYR A 722 -15.74 -36.56 -0.76
C TYR A 722 -15.23 -36.17 0.63
N VAL A 723 -14.97 -37.16 1.49
CA VAL A 723 -14.47 -36.94 2.87
C VAL A 723 -13.12 -36.22 2.85
N LYS A 724 -12.19 -36.66 1.99
CA LYS A 724 -10.85 -36.07 1.87
C LYS A 724 -10.88 -34.64 1.35
N SER A 725 -11.62 -34.40 0.26
CA SER A 725 -11.73 -33.07 -0.35
C SER A 725 -12.44 -32.07 0.57
N LEU A 726 -13.50 -32.51 1.27
CA LEU A 726 -14.18 -31.71 2.28
C LEU A 726 -13.23 -31.33 3.42
N ALA A 727 -12.48 -32.29 3.99
CA ALA A 727 -11.50 -32.02 5.04
C ALA A 727 -10.45 -30.98 4.62
N GLY A 728 -9.89 -31.13 3.41
CA GLY A 728 -8.90 -30.20 2.89
C GLY A 728 -9.45 -28.79 2.66
N TYR A 729 -10.59 -28.64 1.98
CA TYR A 729 -11.17 -27.31 1.76
C TYR A 729 -11.66 -26.65 3.05
N CYS A 730 -12.16 -27.41 4.03
CA CYS A 730 -12.53 -26.85 5.34
C CYS A 730 -11.33 -26.20 6.06
N VAL A 731 -10.18 -26.89 6.09
CA VAL A 731 -8.95 -26.37 6.72
C VAL A 731 -8.38 -25.19 5.94
N ILE A 732 -8.28 -25.32 4.62
CA ILE A 732 -7.71 -24.29 3.74
C ILE A 732 -8.54 -22.99 3.80
N THR A 733 -9.88 -23.09 3.76
CA THR A 733 -10.75 -21.92 3.82
C THR A 733 -10.74 -21.26 5.20
N TYR A 734 -10.57 -22.04 6.28
CA TYR A 734 -10.34 -21.51 7.62
C TYR A 734 -9.03 -20.70 7.69
N LEU A 735 -7.93 -21.26 7.20
CA LEU A 735 -6.60 -20.63 7.22
C LEU A 735 -6.56 -19.33 6.41
N LEU A 736 -7.15 -19.34 5.21
CA LEU A 736 -7.20 -18.16 4.33
C LEU A 736 -8.32 -17.17 4.70
N GLY A 737 -9.22 -17.57 5.62
CA GLY A 737 -10.36 -16.76 6.04
C GLY A 737 -11.30 -16.40 4.88
N VAL A 738 -11.63 -17.37 4.03
CA VAL A 738 -12.47 -17.14 2.84
C VAL A 738 -13.92 -16.87 3.25
N GLY A 739 -14.43 -15.71 2.83
CA GLY A 739 -15.79 -15.22 3.03
C GLY A 739 -16.82 -15.83 2.10
N ASP A 740 -18.11 -15.54 2.35
CA ASP A 740 -19.24 -15.79 1.44
C ASP A 740 -19.30 -17.22 0.85
N ARG A 741 -19.24 -18.27 1.69
CA ARG A 741 -19.44 -19.66 1.21
C ARG A 741 -20.84 -20.11 1.57
N HIS A 742 -21.75 -19.91 0.64
CA HIS A 742 -23.08 -20.53 0.63
C HIS A 742 -23.06 -21.76 -0.28
N LEU A 743 -24.12 -22.56 -0.24
CA LEU A 743 -24.21 -23.85 -0.95
C LEU A 743 -24.14 -23.73 -2.50
N ASP A 744 -24.29 -22.54 -3.08
CA ASP A 744 -24.10 -22.35 -4.53
C ASP A 744 -22.62 -22.15 -4.93
N ASN A 745 -21.77 -21.72 -3.99
CA ASN A 745 -20.33 -21.54 -4.21
C ASN A 745 -19.52 -22.83 -3.97
N LEU A 746 -20.22 -23.93 -3.70
CA LEU A 746 -19.66 -25.23 -3.41
C LEU A 746 -20.11 -26.19 -4.50
N LEU A 747 -19.14 -26.76 -5.21
CA LEU A 747 -19.38 -27.64 -6.35
C LEU A 747 -18.93 -29.06 -6.01
N LEU A 748 -19.69 -30.03 -6.50
CA LEU A 748 -19.41 -31.45 -6.36
C LEU A 748 -19.28 -32.08 -7.75
N THR A 749 -18.19 -32.82 -7.96
CA THR A 749 -17.98 -33.61 -9.18
C THR A 749 -18.69 -34.95 -9.11
N LYS A 750 -18.95 -35.58 -10.26
CA LYS A 750 -19.51 -36.94 -10.34
C LYS A 750 -18.62 -37.99 -9.65
N THR A 751 -17.32 -37.71 -9.52
CA THR A 751 -16.33 -38.57 -8.85
C THR A 751 -16.27 -38.40 -7.33
N GLY A 752 -17.12 -37.54 -6.76
CA GLY A 752 -17.17 -37.28 -5.31
C GLY A 752 -16.23 -36.20 -4.81
N LYS A 753 -15.40 -35.56 -5.65
CA LYS A 753 -14.54 -34.45 -5.24
C LYS A 753 -15.35 -33.17 -5.05
N LEU A 754 -15.27 -32.57 -3.87
CA LEU A 754 -15.88 -31.29 -3.51
C LEU A 754 -14.84 -30.17 -3.64
N PHE A 755 -15.25 -29.02 -4.17
CA PHE A 755 -14.40 -27.84 -4.25
C PHE A 755 -15.17 -26.53 -4.21
N HIS A 756 -14.47 -25.46 -3.85
CA HIS A 756 -15.03 -24.14 -3.65
C HIS A 756 -14.73 -23.24 -4.85
N ILE A 757 -15.69 -22.39 -5.22
CA ILE A 757 -15.54 -21.38 -6.28
C ILE A 757 -15.78 -19.96 -5.76
N ASP A 758 -15.42 -18.97 -6.57
CA ASP A 758 -15.69 -17.53 -6.36
C ASP A 758 -15.02 -16.96 -5.10
N PHE A 759 -13.72 -16.67 -5.12
CA PHE A 759 -12.97 -16.23 -3.93
C PHE A 759 -13.00 -14.70 -3.70
N GLY A 760 -14.10 -14.04 -4.05
CA GLY A 760 -14.25 -12.58 -4.00
C GLY A 760 -14.17 -11.93 -2.60
N TYR A 761 -14.28 -12.71 -1.52
CA TYR A 761 -14.09 -12.23 -0.14
C TYR A 761 -13.05 -13.09 0.58
N ILE A 762 -11.94 -12.48 1.03
CA ILE A 762 -10.85 -13.20 1.71
C ILE A 762 -10.42 -12.51 3.02
N LEU A 763 -9.52 -13.15 3.78
CA LEU A 763 -8.87 -12.57 4.96
C LEU A 763 -9.88 -12.08 6.01
N GLY A 764 -10.91 -12.88 6.26
CA GLY A 764 -11.92 -12.66 7.29
C GLY A 764 -13.01 -11.65 6.91
N ARG A 765 -13.05 -11.18 5.66
CA ARG A 765 -14.21 -10.44 5.15
C ARG A 765 -15.33 -11.39 4.81
N ASP A 766 -16.55 -11.02 5.18
CA ASP A 766 -17.74 -11.77 4.82
C ASP A 766 -18.91 -10.78 4.71
N PRO A 767 -19.80 -10.92 3.69
CA PRO A 767 -21.01 -10.12 3.60
C PRO A 767 -21.99 -10.42 4.76
N LYS A 768 -21.90 -11.59 5.40
CA LYS A 768 -22.79 -11.97 6.52
C LYS A 768 -22.21 -11.47 7.85
N PRO A 769 -23.04 -10.86 8.74
CA PRO A 769 -22.60 -10.49 10.08
C PRO A 769 -22.35 -11.75 10.91
N MET A 770 -21.15 -11.85 11.52
CA MET A 770 -20.69 -12.99 12.34
C MET A 770 -20.69 -14.35 11.59
N PRO A 771 -19.83 -14.53 10.58
CA PRO A 771 -19.70 -15.81 9.89
C PRO A 771 -19.13 -16.89 10.82
N PRO A 772 -19.53 -18.17 10.66
CA PRO A 772 -18.88 -19.28 11.35
C PRO A 772 -17.40 -19.36 10.93
N GLN A 773 -16.53 -19.74 11.87
CA GLN A 773 -15.08 -19.74 11.62
C GLN A 773 -14.66 -20.78 10.58
N MET A 774 -15.28 -21.96 10.60
CA MET A 774 -15.13 -22.99 9.58
C MET A 774 -16.48 -23.24 8.93
N LYS A 775 -16.47 -23.43 7.61
CA LYS A 775 -17.69 -23.52 6.82
C LYS A 775 -18.00 -24.99 6.54
N LEU A 776 -18.76 -25.58 7.44
CA LEU A 776 -19.25 -26.97 7.38
C LEU A 776 -20.75 -26.93 7.65
N SER A 777 -21.57 -27.31 6.65
CA SER A 777 -23.03 -27.31 6.80
C SER A 777 -23.54 -28.66 7.32
N LYS A 778 -24.75 -28.68 7.89
CA LYS A 778 -25.36 -29.91 8.40
C LYS A 778 -25.54 -30.95 7.28
N GLU A 779 -25.94 -30.49 6.09
CA GLU A 779 -26.14 -31.34 4.91
C GLU A 779 -24.85 -32.05 4.49
N MET A 780 -23.69 -31.42 4.69
CA MET A 780 -22.39 -32.04 4.39
C MET A 780 -22.03 -33.13 5.40
N VAL A 781 -22.39 -32.94 6.67
CA VAL A 781 -22.15 -33.93 7.74
C VAL A 781 -23.11 -35.10 7.61
N ASP A 782 -24.37 -34.82 7.30
CA ASP A 782 -25.38 -35.85 7.02
C ASP A 782 -24.95 -36.70 5.82
N ALA A 783 -24.27 -36.11 4.84
CA ALA A 783 -23.69 -36.85 3.71
C ALA A 783 -22.62 -37.88 4.10
N MET A 784 -21.92 -37.68 5.21
CA MET A 784 -20.95 -38.63 5.75
C MET A 784 -21.59 -39.73 6.61
N GLY A 785 -22.91 -39.70 6.84
CA GLY A 785 -23.62 -40.61 7.75
C GLY A 785 -23.79 -40.05 9.17
N GLY A 786 -23.56 -38.75 9.37
CA GLY A 786 -23.74 -38.07 10.65
C GLY A 786 -22.52 -38.12 11.57
N ILE A 787 -22.66 -37.52 12.77
CA ILE A 787 -21.57 -37.28 13.74
C ILE A 787 -20.98 -38.59 14.31
N HIS A 788 -21.75 -39.68 14.31
CA HIS A 788 -21.32 -40.98 14.82
C HIS A 788 -20.76 -41.92 13.74
N SER A 789 -20.61 -41.44 12.50
CA SER A 789 -20.10 -42.23 11.39
C SER A 789 -18.57 -42.36 11.40
N ASP A 790 -18.06 -43.49 10.94
CA ASP A 790 -16.62 -43.70 10.73
C ASP A 790 -16.04 -42.68 9.73
N PHE A 791 -16.81 -42.31 8.70
CA PHE A 791 -16.40 -41.29 7.73
C PHE A 791 -16.24 -39.90 8.37
N TYR A 792 -17.03 -39.58 9.40
CA TYR A 792 -16.88 -38.34 10.16
C TYR A 792 -15.61 -38.35 11.02
N ASN A 793 -15.27 -39.50 11.63
CA ASN A 793 -14.01 -39.65 12.34
C ASN A 793 -12.81 -39.54 11.41
N MET A 794 -12.88 -40.12 10.21
CA MET A 794 -11.86 -39.95 9.16
C MET A 794 -11.72 -38.48 8.75
N PHE A 795 -12.83 -37.77 8.53
CA PHE A 795 -12.83 -36.33 8.25
C PHE A 795 -12.09 -35.54 9.33
N ARG A 796 -12.39 -35.80 10.61
CA ARG A 796 -11.73 -35.12 11.75
C ARG A 796 -10.22 -35.38 11.78
N GLN A 797 -9.80 -36.63 11.56
CA GLN A 797 -8.38 -36.98 11.52
C GLN A 797 -7.65 -36.31 10.36
N HIS A 798 -8.23 -36.32 9.16
CA HIS A 798 -7.67 -35.65 8.00
C HIS A 798 -7.58 -34.12 8.20
N ALA A 799 -8.61 -33.50 8.78
CA ALA A 799 -8.62 -32.06 9.06
C ALA A 799 -7.50 -31.64 10.04
N VAL A 800 -7.34 -32.37 11.15
CA VAL A 800 -6.26 -32.10 12.12
C VAL A 800 -4.88 -32.30 11.47
N THR A 801 -4.68 -33.43 10.79
CA THR A 801 -3.40 -33.75 10.16
C THR A 801 -3.02 -32.71 9.10
N ALA A 802 -3.97 -32.31 8.27
CA ALA A 802 -3.78 -31.27 7.26
C ALA A 802 -3.42 -29.92 7.90
N PHE A 803 -4.11 -29.52 8.97
CA PHE A 803 -3.81 -28.27 9.68
C PHE A 803 -2.39 -28.25 10.25
N LEU A 804 -1.96 -29.34 10.90
CA LEU A 804 -0.63 -29.45 11.49
C LEU A 804 0.48 -29.39 10.43
N ILE A 805 0.31 -30.09 9.30
CA ILE A 805 1.27 -30.05 8.18
C ILE A 805 1.36 -28.62 7.62
N LEU A 806 0.24 -27.98 7.32
CA LEU A 806 0.23 -26.62 6.79
C LEU A 806 0.82 -25.60 7.79
N ARG A 807 0.59 -25.81 9.10
CA ARG A 807 1.17 -24.97 10.17
C ARG A 807 2.70 -25.05 10.20
N ARG A 808 3.31 -26.21 9.93
CA ARG A 808 4.78 -26.35 9.86
C ARG A 808 5.40 -25.51 8.74
N HIS A 809 4.71 -25.39 7.61
CA HIS A 809 5.10 -24.52 6.49
C HIS A 809 4.52 -23.09 6.59
N GLY A 810 3.99 -22.70 7.76
CA GLY A 810 3.35 -21.40 7.99
C GLY A 810 4.22 -20.19 7.58
N ASN A 811 5.53 -20.26 7.82
CA ASN A 811 6.47 -19.19 7.45
C ASN A 811 6.51 -18.91 5.94
N LEU A 812 6.42 -19.95 5.10
CA LEU A 812 6.37 -19.80 3.65
C LEU A 812 5.13 -19.00 3.24
N PHE A 813 3.96 -19.33 3.77
CA PHE A 813 2.73 -18.57 3.48
C PHE A 813 2.84 -17.12 3.93
N LEU A 814 3.38 -16.86 5.13
CA LEU A 814 3.59 -15.49 5.61
C LEU A 814 4.55 -14.69 4.72
N ASN A 815 5.63 -15.32 4.24
CA ASN A 815 6.57 -14.70 3.31
C ASN A 815 5.89 -14.38 1.97
N LEU A 816 5.12 -15.32 1.41
CA LEU A 816 4.39 -15.11 0.15
C LEU A 816 3.34 -14.00 0.27
N PHE A 817 2.56 -13.96 1.35
CA PHE A 817 1.62 -12.87 1.60
C PHE A 817 2.33 -11.54 1.86
N SER A 818 3.50 -11.54 2.50
CA SER A 818 4.31 -10.34 2.68
C SER A 818 4.79 -9.72 1.37
N LEU A 819 5.01 -10.53 0.32
CA LEU A 819 5.37 -10.04 -1.02
C LEU A 819 4.16 -9.48 -1.80
N MET A 820 2.95 -9.75 -1.33
CA MET A 820 1.69 -9.31 -1.97
C MET A 820 1.08 -8.07 -1.31
N VAL A 821 1.66 -7.54 -0.23
CA VAL A 821 1.09 -6.43 0.56
C VAL A 821 0.87 -5.17 -0.28
N ASP A 822 1.81 -4.83 -1.17
CA ASP A 822 1.71 -3.69 -2.08
C ASP A 822 1.16 -4.06 -3.47
N ALA A 823 0.53 -5.23 -3.59
CA ALA A 823 -0.17 -5.62 -4.80
C ALA A 823 -1.54 -4.93 -4.86
N SER A 824 -1.94 -4.48 -6.05
CA SER A 824 -3.23 -3.81 -6.32
C SER A 824 -4.43 -4.77 -6.32
N VAL A 825 -4.36 -5.87 -5.56
CA VAL A 825 -5.43 -6.86 -5.44
C VAL A 825 -6.54 -6.29 -4.54
N PRO A 826 -7.83 -6.33 -4.96
CA PRO A 826 -8.91 -5.57 -4.32
C PRO A 826 -9.00 -5.68 -2.79
N ASP A 827 -9.09 -6.90 -2.25
CA ASP A 827 -9.24 -7.08 -0.80
C ASP A 827 -7.97 -6.79 0.00
N ILE A 828 -6.80 -7.05 -0.57
CA ILE A 828 -5.49 -6.82 0.07
C ILE A 828 -5.18 -5.33 0.12
N ALA A 829 -5.41 -4.61 -0.98
CA ALA A 829 -5.16 -3.16 -1.10
C ALA A 829 -5.99 -2.34 -0.09
N LEU A 830 -7.12 -2.87 0.38
CA LEU A 830 -7.97 -2.21 1.36
C LEU A 830 -7.42 -2.29 2.80
N GLU A 831 -6.67 -3.35 3.16
CA GLU A 831 -6.05 -3.50 4.50
C GLU A 831 -4.66 -4.18 4.43
N PRO A 832 -3.65 -3.53 3.83
CA PRO A 832 -2.32 -4.13 3.62
C PRO A 832 -1.64 -4.53 4.93
N ASP A 833 -1.62 -3.64 5.92
CA ASP A 833 -0.92 -3.83 7.20
C ASP A 833 -1.49 -4.98 8.05
N LYS A 834 -2.76 -5.32 7.86
CA LYS A 834 -3.45 -6.38 8.62
C LYS A 834 -3.46 -7.71 7.90
N THR A 835 -3.18 -7.74 6.60
CA THR A 835 -3.31 -8.96 5.76
C THR A 835 -2.46 -10.10 6.30
N VAL A 836 -1.17 -9.85 6.50
CA VAL A 836 -0.23 -10.88 7.01
C VAL A 836 -0.59 -11.27 8.45
N LYS A 837 -0.98 -10.30 9.29
CA LYS A 837 -1.35 -10.56 10.69
C LYS A 837 -2.59 -11.44 10.80
N LYS A 838 -3.62 -11.22 9.98
CA LYS A 838 -4.84 -12.05 9.99
C LYS A 838 -4.56 -13.50 9.62
N VAL A 839 -3.70 -13.74 8.63
CA VAL A 839 -3.27 -15.10 8.27
C VAL A 839 -2.46 -15.72 9.41
N GLN A 840 -1.52 -14.96 9.99
CA GLN A 840 -0.73 -15.40 11.14
C GLN A 840 -1.62 -15.81 12.33
N ASP A 841 -2.64 -15.01 12.65
CA ASP A 841 -3.57 -15.28 13.75
C ASP A 841 -4.37 -16.58 13.53
N LYS A 842 -4.58 -17.01 12.27
CA LYS A 842 -5.25 -18.28 11.95
C LYS A 842 -4.38 -19.51 12.12
N PHE A 843 -3.06 -19.39 11.93
CA PHE A 843 -2.12 -20.49 12.13
C PHE A 843 -1.84 -20.79 13.61
N ARG A 844 -2.16 -19.84 14.52
CA ARG A 844 -2.04 -20.00 15.98
C ARG A 844 -0.68 -20.58 16.41
N PHE A 845 0.39 -19.90 16.00
CA PHE A 845 1.76 -20.26 16.38
C PHE A 845 2.03 -20.11 17.89
N ASP A 846 1.15 -19.42 18.60
CA ASP A 846 1.15 -19.28 20.06
C ASP A 846 0.83 -20.59 20.80
N LEU A 847 0.14 -21.53 20.15
CA LEU A 847 -0.32 -22.78 20.75
C LEU A 847 0.62 -23.96 20.42
N SER A 848 0.64 -24.96 21.32
CA SER A 848 1.28 -26.27 21.09
C SER A 848 0.48 -27.16 20.12
N GLU A 849 1.11 -28.21 19.57
CA GLU A 849 0.43 -29.13 18.63
C GLU A 849 -0.81 -29.82 19.26
N GLU A 850 -0.76 -30.14 20.57
CA GLU A 850 -1.87 -30.74 21.31
C GLU A 850 -3.04 -29.75 21.49
N GLU A 851 -2.74 -28.52 21.88
CA GLU A 851 -3.74 -27.45 22.01
C GLU A 851 -4.38 -27.11 20.66
N CYS A 852 -3.59 -27.11 19.58
CA CYS A 852 -4.10 -26.93 18.22
C CYS A 852 -5.08 -28.04 17.81
N THR A 853 -4.79 -29.29 18.17
CA THR A 853 -5.67 -30.43 17.86
C THR A 853 -7.03 -30.26 18.54
N ASN A 854 -7.03 -29.91 19.83
CA ASN A 854 -8.25 -29.63 20.57
C ASN A 854 -9.01 -28.43 19.99
N MET A 855 -8.30 -27.36 19.64
CA MET A 855 -8.88 -26.18 19.02
C MET A 855 -9.60 -26.52 17.70
N ILE A 856 -8.98 -27.29 16.80
CA ILE A 856 -9.62 -27.68 15.53
C ILE A 856 -10.86 -28.54 15.78
N HIS A 857 -10.82 -29.45 16.76
CA HIS A 857 -12.01 -30.21 17.15
C HIS A 857 -13.14 -29.32 17.66
N THR A 858 -12.85 -28.36 18.55
CA THR A 858 -13.84 -27.40 19.03
C THR A 858 -14.42 -26.57 17.90
N ILE A 859 -13.58 -26.09 16.95
CA ILE A 859 -14.05 -25.34 15.79
C ILE A 859 -15.01 -26.17 14.92
N ILE A 860 -14.72 -27.47 14.73
CA ILE A 860 -15.62 -28.38 14.00
C ILE A 860 -16.96 -28.52 14.72
N GLU A 861 -16.95 -28.77 16.04
CA GLU A 861 -18.17 -28.94 16.84
C GLU A 861 -19.01 -27.66 16.91
N ASP A 862 -18.37 -26.50 17.08
CA ASP A 862 -19.01 -25.19 17.07
C ASP A 862 -19.65 -24.90 15.71
N SER A 863 -19.01 -25.29 14.62
CA SER A 863 -19.53 -25.07 13.26
C SER A 863 -20.79 -25.90 13.00
N ILE A 864 -20.92 -27.10 13.58
CA ILE A 864 -22.08 -27.99 13.45
C ILE A 864 -23.23 -27.55 14.37
N SER A 865 -22.91 -27.11 15.59
CA SER A 865 -23.88 -26.66 16.59
C SER A 865 -24.39 -25.24 16.33
N ALA A 866 -23.73 -24.48 15.45
CA ALA A 866 -24.14 -23.13 15.08
C ALA A 866 -25.48 -23.14 14.32
N VAL A 867 -26.58 -22.94 15.06
CA VAL A 867 -27.93 -22.74 14.52
C VAL A 867 -28.10 -21.35 13.89
N MET A 868 -27.33 -20.35 14.37
CA MET A 868 -27.46 -18.95 13.96
C MET A 868 -27.10 -18.66 12.49
N PRO A 869 -26.03 -19.23 11.89
CA PRO A 869 -25.73 -19.06 10.47
C PRO A 869 -26.82 -19.57 9.53
N ALA A 870 -27.47 -20.69 9.86
CA ALA A 870 -28.58 -21.25 9.06
C ALA A 870 -29.81 -20.33 9.06
N VAL A 871 -30.10 -19.68 10.20
CA VAL A 871 -31.17 -18.67 10.32
C VAL A 871 -30.82 -17.42 9.52
N VAL A 872 -29.57 -16.94 9.61
CA VAL A 872 -29.08 -15.77 8.85
C VAL A 872 -29.06 -16.05 7.33
N GLU A 873 -28.74 -17.27 6.91
CA GLU A 873 -28.76 -17.71 5.51
C GLU A 873 -30.19 -17.77 4.95
N GLN A 874 -31.16 -18.20 5.76
CA GLN A 874 -32.56 -18.13 5.38
C GLN A 874 -33.04 -16.69 5.22
N ILE A 875 -32.62 -15.79 6.11
CA ILE A 875 -32.90 -14.35 6.01
C ILE A 875 -32.22 -13.74 4.78
N HIS A 876 -30.98 -14.15 4.47
CA HIS A 876 -30.25 -13.67 3.30
C HIS A 876 -30.89 -14.13 1.99
N ARG A 877 -31.34 -15.40 1.90
CA ARG A 877 -32.12 -15.89 0.75
C ARG A 877 -33.42 -15.13 0.56
N ILE A 878 -34.12 -14.82 1.66
CA ILE A 878 -35.35 -14.00 1.62
C ILE A 878 -35.02 -12.57 1.16
N ALA A 879 -33.93 -11.98 1.65
CA ALA A 879 -33.49 -10.64 1.25
C ALA A 879 -33.09 -10.58 -0.23
N GLN A 880 -32.35 -11.56 -0.74
CA GLN A 880 -32.02 -11.67 -2.17
C GLN A 880 -33.26 -11.88 -3.03
N ALA A 881 -34.19 -12.75 -2.61
CA ALA A 881 -35.46 -12.97 -3.31
C ALA A 881 -36.35 -11.72 -3.33
N LEU A 882 -36.37 -10.95 -2.23
CA LEU A 882 -37.05 -9.65 -2.14
C LEU A 882 -36.39 -8.60 -3.03
N LEU A 883 -35.06 -8.56 -3.11
CA LEU A 883 -34.33 -7.65 -3.98
C LEU A 883 -34.59 -7.95 -5.47
N ILE A 884 -34.63 -9.24 -5.84
CA ILE A 884 -34.97 -9.70 -7.19
C ILE A 884 -36.44 -9.38 -7.52
N ARG A 885 -37.36 -9.51 -6.56
CA ARG A 885 -38.77 -9.09 -6.75
C ARG A 885 -38.92 -7.58 -6.87
N ALA A 886 -38.20 -6.80 -6.06
CA ALA A 886 -38.23 -5.33 -6.09
C ALA A 886 -37.67 -4.79 -7.42
N THR A 887 -36.61 -5.40 -7.94
CA THR A 887 -36.03 -5.07 -9.27
C THR A 887 -36.91 -5.51 -10.45
N ALA A 888 -37.74 -6.55 -10.28
CA ALA A 888 -38.72 -6.98 -11.28
C ALA A 888 -39.98 -6.11 -11.33
N LEU A 889 -40.33 -5.42 -10.23
CA LEU A 889 -41.56 -4.60 -10.10
C LEU A 889 -41.40 -3.15 -10.59
N PHE A 890 -40.18 -2.65 -10.80
CA PHE A 890 -39.91 -1.29 -11.29
C PHE A 890 -38.92 -1.29 -12.47
N PRO A 891 -39.40 -1.44 -13.73
CA PRO A 891 -38.52 -1.53 -14.90
C PRO A 891 -37.99 -0.18 -15.39
N ALA A 892 -38.46 0.95 -14.84
CA ALA A 892 -38.22 2.28 -15.40
C ALA A 892 -38.05 3.34 -14.31
N TYR A 893 -36.84 3.45 -13.74
CA TYR A 893 -36.31 4.72 -13.23
C TYR A 893 -34.78 4.61 -13.14
N ASP A 894 -34.09 5.72 -13.38
CA ASP A 894 -32.64 5.85 -13.61
C ASP A 894 -31.75 4.97 -12.70
N ARG A 895 -30.80 4.25 -13.33
CA ARG A 895 -29.86 3.35 -12.66
C ARG A 895 -28.74 4.05 -11.86
N ASP A 896 -28.70 5.38 -11.84
CA ASP A 896 -27.60 6.14 -11.23
C ASP A 896 -27.90 6.75 -9.85
N VAL A 897 -29.11 6.55 -9.28
CA VAL A 897 -29.50 7.21 -8.00
C VAL A 897 -29.62 6.25 -6.80
N LEU A 898 -29.54 4.93 -7.00
CA LEU A 898 -29.57 3.96 -5.89
C LEU A 898 -28.15 3.51 -5.49
N ALA A 899 -27.45 4.40 -4.80
CA ALA A 899 -26.21 4.05 -4.10
C ALA A 899 -26.50 3.05 -2.95
N PRO A 900 -25.55 2.15 -2.61
CA PRO A 900 -25.71 1.10 -1.58
C PRO A 900 -25.99 1.59 -0.14
N ARG A 901 -25.97 2.91 0.12
CA ARG A 901 -26.21 3.49 1.45
C ARG A 901 -27.67 3.38 1.93
N ASN A 902 -28.65 3.39 1.02
CA ASN A 902 -30.07 3.37 1.42
C ASN A 902 -30.62 1.96 1.67
N VAL A 903 -30.00 0.93 1.08
CA VAL A 903 -30.34 -0.49 1.30
C VAL A 903 -29.90 -0.97 2.68
N CYS A 904 -28.74 -0.49 3.17
CA CYS A 904 -28.31 -0.70 4.55
C CYS A 904 -29.27 -0.09 5.59
N PHE A 905 -29.93 1.03 5.27
CA PHE A 905 -30.85 1.69 6.21
C PHE A 905 -32.12 0.85 6.44
N VAL A 906 -32.66 0.26 5.37
CA VAL A 906 -33.83 -0.63 5.45
C VAL A 906 -33.49 -1.95 6.16
N LEU A 907 -32.32 -2.53 5.86
CA LEU A 907 -31.82 -3.74 6.53
C LEU A 907 -31.54 -3.52 8.03
N LYS A 908 -31.00 -2.35 8.40
CA LYS A 908 -30.74 -1.97 9.80
C LYS A 908 -32.04 -1.84 10.60
N TYR A 909 -33.07 -1.23 10.01
CA TYR A 909 -34.39 -1.10 10.64
C TYR A 909 -35.11 -2.46 10.79
N CYS A 910 -35.04 -3.34 9.79
CA CYS A 910 -35.62 -4.68 9.91
C CYS A 910 -34.88 -5.53 10.96
N LEU A 911 -33.56 -5.39 11.08
CA LEU A 911 -32.76 -6.09 12.10
C LEU A 911 -33.05 -5.56 13.52
N GLU A 912 -33.19 -4.25 13.71
CA GLU A 912 -33.54 -3.67 15.03
C GLU A 912 -34.92 -4.13 15.53
N ILE A 913 -35.93 -4.20 14.65
CA ILE A 913 -37.28 -4.68 15.01
C ILE A 913 -37.26 -6.16 15.42
N THR A 914 -36.41 -6.96 14.79
CA THR A 914 -36.30 -8.40 15.09
C THR A 914 -35.48 -8.65 16.36
N PHE A 915 -34.44 -7.85 16.62
CA PHE A 915 -33.60 -7.98 17.81
C PHE A 915 -34.36 -7.64 19.09
N VAL A 916 -35.20 -6.60 19.07
CA VAL A 916 -36.06 -6.22 20.20
C VAL A 916 -37.08 -7.32 20.53
N GLY A 917 -37.57 -8.05 19.52
CA GLY A 917 -38.51 -9.16 19.69
C GLY A 917 -37.91 -10.42 20.32
N VAL A 918 -36.61 -10.68 20.14
CA VAL A 918 -35.95 -11.89 20.65
C VAL A 918 -35.39 -11.70 22.08
N THR A 919 -34.99 -10.48 22.45
CA THR A 919 -34.48 -10.20 23.82
C THR A 919 -35.56 -10.17 24.90
N PHE A 920 -36.83 -9.93 24.56
CA PHE A 920 -37.96 -9.96 25.51
C PHE A 920 -38.71 -11.30 25.50
N GLY A 921 -37.96 -12.41 25.49
CA GLY A 921 -38.51 -13.78 25.49
C GLY A 921 -38.74 -14.41 26.86
N LYS A 922 -38.68 -13.65 27.97
CA LYS A 922 -38.91 -14.17 29.34
C LYS A 922 -39.55 -13.14 30.27
N HIS A 923 -40.80 -12.75 30.00
CA HIS A 923 -41.76 -12.28 31.03
C HIS A 923 -43.16 -12.15 30.39
N SER A 924 -43.80 -13.28 30.09
CA SER A 924 -45.21 -13.27 29.67
C SER A 924 -46.11 -13.38 30.91
N LYS A 925 -46.68 -12.25 31.34
CA LYS A 925 -48.00 -12.10 32.02
C LYS A 925 -48.15 -10.67 32.58
N CYS A 926 -48.07 -9.65 31.73
CA CYS A 926 -48.64 -8.31 31.97
C CYS A 926 -48.28 -7.37 30.81
N LEU A 927 -48.86 -7.58 29.62
CA LEU A 927 -48.95 -6.58 28.53
C LEU A 927 -49.84 -7.17 27.42
N LYS A 928 -51.09 -7.43 27.79
CA LYS A 928 -52.20 -7.63 26.84
C LYS A 928 -53.16 -6.45 27.01
N LYS A 929 -52.80 -5.32 26.40
CA LYS A 929 -53.66 -4.21 25.98
C LYS A 929 -52.72 -3.08 25.50
N GLU A 930 -53.07 -2.46 24.39
CA GLU A 930 -52.39 -1.33 23.72
C GLU A 930 -51.21 -1.68 22.81
N ILE A 931 -51.49 -2.34 21.68
CA ILE A 931 -51.02 -1.89 20.33
C ILE A 931 -52.10 -2.33 19.31
N PRO A 932 -52.99 -1.41 18.89
CA PRO A 932 -53.18 -1.21 17.45
C PRO A 932 -53.30 0.29 17.07
N ALA A 933 -53.06 0.58 15.78
CA ALA A 933 -53.18 1.88 15.08
C ALA A 933 -51.92 2.77 15.04
N CYS A 934 -50.98 2.45 14.14
CA CYS A 934 -50.09 3.40 13.46
C CYS A 934 -49.51 2.76 12.19
N MET A 935 -50.33 2.58 11.15
CA MET A 935 -49.88 2.34 9.76
C MET A 935 -50.88 2.95 8.78
N VAL A 936 -51.04 4.28 8.80
CA VAL A 936 -51.43 5.15 7.68
C VAL A 936 -51.03 6.57 8.13
N HIS A 937 -50.44 7.37 7.24
CA HIS A 937 -49.90 8.74 7.43
C HIS A 937 -48.42 8.85 7.80
N LEU A 938 -47.59 9.05 6.78
CA LEU A 938 -46.70 10.23 6.71
C LEU A 938 -46.15 10.42 5.28
N ASP A 939 -46.91 11.22 4.54
CA ASP A 939 -46.52 12.42 3.79
C ASP A 939 -45.51 12.39 2.62
N LEU A 940 -46.12 12.20 1.45
CA LEU A 940 -45.82 12.77 0.13
C LEU A 940 -45.99 14.30 0.04
N ALA A 941 -45.58 15.07 1.06
CA ALA A 941 -45.81 16.52 1.10
C ALA A 941 -44.49 17.32 1.18
N LYS A 942 -43.69 17.32 0.10
CA LYS A 942 -42.65 18.35 -0.13
C LYS A 942 -42.09 18.45 -1.56
N LEU A 943 -42.77 17.88 -2.55
CA LEU A 943 -42.43 18.00 -3.98
C LEU A 943 -43.66 18.44 -4.77
N ASN A 944 -44.07 19.68 -4.57
CA ASN A 944 -44.91 20.44 -5.51
C ASN A 944 -45.10 21.86 -4.97
N LYS A 945 -44.15 22.74 -5.27
CA LYS A 945 -44.34 24.21 -5.31
C LYS A 945 -43.10 24.81 -5.94
N GLU A 946 -43.09 24.88 -7.27
CA GLU A 946 -42.49 25.95 -8.09
C GLU A 946 -42.68 25.61 -9.57
N LYS A 947 -43.79 26.10 -10.13
CA LYS A 947 -43.97 26.45 -11.54
C LYS A 947 -44.99 27.60 -11.59
N ASP A 948 -44.44 28.81 -11.73
CA ASP A 948 -44.81 29.92 -12.63
C ASP A 948 -46.22 30.54 -12.52
N PRO A 949 -46.41 31.83 -12.88
CA PRO A 949 -45.84 32.54 -14.04
C PRO A 949 -44.53 33.31 -13.81
#